data_AF-A0A942LVL8-F1
#
_entry.id   AF-A0A942LVL8-F1
#
_cell.length_a   1.000
_cell.length_b   1.000
_cell.length_c   1.000
_cell.angle_alpha   90.00
_cell.angle_beta   90.00
_cell.angle_gamma   90.00
#
_symmetry.space_group_name_H-M   'P 1'
#
loop_
_entity.id
_entity.type
_entity.pdbx_description
1 polymer ?
#
loop_
_entity_poly.entity_id
_entity_poly.type
_entity_poly.pdbx_seq_one_letter_code
_entity_poly.pdbx_strand_id
1 'polypeptide(L)'
;MRTHYLVILLILSTNWTYSNDGIYPFKLEIGEFYQSSELISNAEGDSTSVIFQIKSDFAEANEMISVLKGDTKTESQKITLQNRRILNKMLIDEHLYMLTMSDFQFSLVIMNSNLEFNVYPFFDLRVGLSTQIDSKILGKIEDDVVIMFSGRLYRFNVGLNSLTKIESESDFTQSFILSPNVQNIEIVGLVKERNSADAVYIQGKEMLLSRNKFVSFDENMVINNNQNLYFISSEKSSNQTFVQSIDFESFSALAAFWVNAPLRLLHFDVNDINPRMSYVVSQTDKYEFVISTINASNNLSEISRIELPSKMLFPRALMKSFDSYVVLFANGIVMLDSDGQIISVSTFNIKFPENEKLRLYDYGEHFIISSNSISVSFNFEENDLWLINRIIEGVKEYLVACLFIFTLIVFVQLYRHQRRLFREMIDLPGIGFMTFIDKNGRLILYNALASNILGITKVMPKKKYFEFYFKNESYKEIASLLKSSFESRSNLTERINIDIGTDSREWVCKTIVLRNIAGRFRGVFFTGVDITEQLQRKRISNWAQIAHDMQTNLSTIKLNAEQIECDNFPDIVKKKTRILHQVKLLIHRVRDIVTVGRSDKVDYSKHDINVICNEVLSEFDDTMFPNVTIENHSPSIMFYCDKAKIIRAIRNAIENSIKATDNRNGLIQINAMRKNANVEITIKDNGKGMTPETLAKMMIPYFTTGRKTGGSGIGTMIMQHVVELHGGKLEINSEIGVGTECRFIFPIIPPKTSIKLHERAE
;
A
#
# COMPACT_ATOMS: atom_id res chain seq x y z
N MET A 1 11.22 -2.36 -8.77
CA MET A 1 11.18 -1.75 -7.42
C MET A 1 9.79 -1.32 -6.98
N ARG A 2 9.09 -0.37 -7.64
CA ARG A 2 7.75 0.08 -7.18
C ARG A 2 6.72 -1.05 -7.00
N THR A 3 6.73 -2.04 -7.88
CA THR A 3 5.83 -3.21 -7.80
C THR A 3 6.04 -4.08 -6.55
N HIS A 4 7.28 -4.31 -6.12
CA HIS A 4 7.57 -5.18 -4.97
C HIS A 4 7.15 -4.53 -3.63
N TYR A 5 7.34 -3.20 -3.50
CA TYR A 5 6.83 -2.48 -2.33
C TYR A 5 5.30 -2.47 -2.28
N LEU A 6 4.62 -2.38 -3.44
CA LEU A 6 3.16 -2.44 -3.49
C LEU A 6 2.64 -3.81 -3.05
N VAL A 7 3.29 -4.90 -3.48
CA VAL A 7 2.93 -6.28 -3.07
C VAL A 7 3.15 -6.49 -1.57
N ILE A 8 4.27 -6.05 -1.01
CA ILE A 8 4.54 -6.14 0.44
C ILE A 8 3.53 -5.31 1.24
N LEU A 9 3.18 -4.10 0.79
CA LEU A 9 2.12 -3.30 1.43
C LEU A 9 0.73 -3.92 1.27
N LEU A 10 0.43 -4.55 0.13
CA LEU A 10 -0.83 -5.28 -0.07
C LEU A 10 -0.95 -6.43 0.93
N ILE A 11 0.08 -7.27 1.06
CA ILE A 11 0.15 -8.38 2.02
C ILE A 11 0.01 -7.90 3.48
N LEU A 12 0.56 -6.73 3.81
CA LEU A 12 0.41 -6.11 5.14
C LEU A 12 -0.93 -5.39 5.34
N SER A 13 -1.64 -5.01 4.27
CA SER A 13 -2.92 -4.29 4.32
C SER A 13 -4.15 -5.19 4.20
N THR A 14 -3.99 -6.41 3.67
CA THR A 14 -4.97 -7.47 3.88
C THR A 14 -4.99 -7.78 5.36
N ASN A 15 -6.02 -7.31 6.05
CA ASN A 15 -6.33 -7.70 7.42
C ASN A 15 -6.35 -9.24 7.50
N TRP A 16 -5.26 -9.81 8.00
CA TRP A 16 -5.19 -11.19 8.45
C TRP A 16 -5.95 -11.30 9.77
N THR A 17 -7.26 -11.05 9.72
CA THR A 17 -8.23 -11.48 10.73
C THR A 17 -8.38 -12.99 10.61
N TYR A 18 -7.30 -13.72 10.92
CA TYR A 18 -7.40 -15.14 11.23
C TYR A 18 -8.32 -15.25 12.45
N SER A 19 -9.44 -15.95 12.29
CA SER A 19 -10.04 -16.65 13.41
C SER A 19 -9.01 -17.66 13.95
N ASN A 20 -9.07 -17.95 15.25
CA ASN A 20 -8.07 -18.82 15.89
C ASN A 20 -8.07 -20.25 15.31
N ASP A 21 -9.14 -20.62 14.60
CA ASP A 21 -9.35 -21.88 13.89
C ASP A 21 -8.13 -22.32 13.06
N GLY A 22 -7.36 -21.38 12.50
CA GLY A 22 -6.20 -21.69 11.66
C GLY A 22 -4.91 -22.10 12.38
N ILE A 23 -4.83 -22.03 13.71
CA ILE A 23 -3.58 -22.18 14.50
C ILE A 23 -3.38 -23.61 15.04
N TYR A 24 -4.46 -24.40 15.11
CA TYR A 24 -4.49 -25.74 15.68
C TYR A 24 -4.47 -26.82 14.59
N PRO A 25 -3.96 -28.04 14.89
CA PRO A 25 -3.84 -29.12 13.91
C PRO A 25 -5.14 -29.50 13.22
N PHE A 26 -6.27 -29.38 13.94
CA PHE A 26 -7.59 -29.71 13.43
C PHE A 26 -8.55 -28.53 13.56
N LYS A 27 -9.52 -28.49 12.65
CA LYS A 27 -10.63 -27.53 12.62
C LYS A 27 -11.95 -28.29 12.65
N LEU A 28 -12.95 -27.70 13.30
CA LEU A 28 -14.32 -28.18 13.25
C LEU A 28 -15.14 -27.38 12.25
N GLU A 29 -15.65 -28.06 11.24
CA GLU A 29 -16.67 -27.54 10.34
C GLU A 29 -18.06 -27.97 10.86
N ILE A 30 -19.07 -27.11 10.69
CA ILE A 30 -20.45 -27.47 11.00
C ILE A 30 -20.99 -28.29 9.81
N GLY A 31 -21.36 -29.55 10.07
CA GLY A 31 -22.01 -30.43 9.10
C GLY A 31 -23.51 -30.16 9.03
N GLU A 32 -24.34 -31.14 9.42
CA GLU A 32 -25.80 -30.96 9.42
C GLU A 32 -26.32 -30.27 10.69
N PHE A 33 -27.21 -29.28 10.49
CA PHE A 33 -27.96 -28.62 11.55
C PHE A 33 -29.43 -29.10 11.57
N TYR A 34 -29.88 -29.65 12.69
CA TYR A 34 -31.23 -30.18 12.88
C TYR A 34 -32.00 -29.34 13.89
N GLN A 35 -32.89 -28.49 13.38
CA GLN A 35 -33.77 -27.65 14.19
C GLN A 35 -35.02 -28.42 14.65
N SER A 36 -35.39 -28.24 15.93
CA SER A 36 -36.55 -28.87 16.56
C SER A 36 -36.52 -30.40 16.55
N SER A 37 -35.32 -31.00 16.64
CA SER A 37 -35.19 -32.45 16.81
C SER A 37 -34.03 -32.85 17.70
N GLU A 38 -34.31 -33.79 18.60
CA GLU A 38 -33.34 -34.53 19.40
C GLU A 38 -32.82 -35.72 18.59
N LEU A 39 -31.53 -36.01 18.72
CA LEU A 39 -30.90 -37.21 18.18
C LEU A 39 -30.50 -38.12 19.35
N ILE A 40 -30.89 -39.39 19.28
CA ILE A 40 -30.51 -40.41 20.26
C ILE A 40 -29.80 -41.54 19.50
N SER A 41 -28.59 -41.86 19.93
CA SER A 41 -27.78 -42.93 19.36
C SER A 41 -27.21 -43.80 20.48
N ASN A 42 -26.95 -45.06 20.14
CA ASN A 42 -26.23 -46.02 20.98
C ASN A 42 -24.72 -46.01 20.69
N ALA A 43 -24.23 -45.07 19.86
CA ALA A 43 -22.86 -44.99 19.40
C ALA A 43 -21.84 -44.75 20.53
N GLU A 44 -21.40 -45.86 21.12
CA GLU A 44 -20.03 -46.03 21.60
C GLU A 44 -19.23 -46.74 20.48
N GLY A 45 -18.81 -45.99 19.46
CA GLY A 45 -17.57 -46.27 18.71
C GLY A 45 -17.64 -47.02 17.38
N ASP A 46 -18.80 -47.49 16.91
CA ASP A 46 -18.90 -48.27 15.66
C ASP A 46 -19.89 -47.69 14.64
N SER A 47 -19.53 -47.77 13.35
CA SER A 47 -20.27 -47.22 12.19
C SER A 47 -21.60 -47.93 11.88
N THR A 48 -22.00 -48.91 12.69
CA THR A 48 -23.28 -49.61 12.64
C THR A 48 -24.36 -48.98 13.53
N SER A 49 -24.01 -47.94 14.29
CA SER A 49 -24.90 -47.29 15.26
C SER A 49 -26.20 -46.76 14.65
N VAL A 50 -27.32 -47.06 15.31
CA VAL A 50 -28.66 -46.63 14.92
C VAL A 50 -28.97 -45.27 15.56
N ILE A 51 -29.15 -44.23 14.75
CA ILE A 51 -29.50 -42.89 15.23
C ILE A 51 -31.02 -42.69 15.09
N PHE A 52 -31.72 -42.59 16.21
CA PHE A 52 -33.12 -42.19 16.26
C PHE A 52 -33.23 -40.67 16.30
N GLN A 53 -33.72 -40.07 15.22
CA GLN A 53 -34.15 -38.68 15.19
C GLN A 53 -35.59 -38.56 15.64
N ILE A 54 -35.84 -37.69 16.62
CA ILE A 54 -37.15 -37.44 17.19
C ILE A 54 -37.49 -35.97 16.97
N LYS A 55 -38.53 -35.72 16.18
CA LYS A 55 -39.00 -34.38 15.83
C LYS A 55 -40.40 -34.18 16.39
N SER A 56 -40.55 -33.19 17.26
CA SER A 56 -41.85 -32.78 17.78
C SER A 56 -42.53 -31.84 16.78
N ASP A 57 -43.74 -32.18 16.33
CA ASP A 57 -44.57 -31.23 15.59
C ASP A 57 -45.44 -30.43 16.57
N PHE A 58 -45.14 -29.12 16.68
CA PHE A 58 -45.86 -28.21 17.57
C PHE A 58 -47.33 -27.99 17.17
N ALA A 59 -47.72 -28.31 15.94
CA ALA A 59 -49.07 -28.05 15.44
C ALA A 59 -50.08 -29.17 15.76
N GLU A 60 -49.64 -30.42 15.83
CA GLU A 60 -50.53 -31.60 15.93
C GLU A 60 -50.32 -32.47 17.18
N ALA A 61 -49.38 -32.14 18.05
CA ALA A 61 -48.97 -32.96 19.21
C ALA A 61 -48.52 -34.40 18.86
N ASN A 62 -48.28 -34.66 17.57
CA ASN A 62 -47.70 -35.89 17.05
C ASN A 62 -46.17 -35.80 17.08
N GLU A 63 -45.51 -36.84 17.58
CA GLU A 63 -44.05 -36.97 17.47
C GLU A 63 -43.68 -37.90 16.32
N MET A 64 -42.78 -37.41 15.47
CA MET A 64 -42.23 -38.15 14.33
C MET A 64 -40.88 -38.73 14.73
N ILE A 65 -40.76 -40.05 14.59
CA ILE A 65 -39.50 -40.78 14.81
C ILE A 65 -38.99 -41.22 13.45
N SER A 66 -37.72 -40.98 13.19
CA SER A 66 -37.03 -41.50 12.01
C SER A 66 -35.70 -42.10 12.41
N VAL A 67 -35.44 -43.32 11.96
CA VAL A 67 -34.12 -43.93 12.05
C VAL A 67 -33.28 -43.42 10.89
N LEU A 68 -32.08 -42.92 11.20
CA LEU A 68 -31.01 -42.64 10.25
C LEU A 68 -30.05 -43.83 10.32
N LYS A 69 -29.79 -44.47 9.17
CA LYS A 69 -28.76 -45.51 9.04
C LYS A 69 -27.51 -44.88 8.41
N GLY A 70 -26.45 -44.75 9.20
CA GLY A 70 -25.22 -44.04 8.81
C GLY A 70 -25.37 -42.52 8.74
N ASP A 71 -24.26 -41.87 8.37
CA ASP A 71 -24.00 -40.44 8.56
C ASP A 71 -24.81 -39.51 7.66
N THR A 72 -25.61 -40.07 6.73
CA THR A 72 -26.30 -39.31 5.69
C THR A 72 -27.81 -39.56 5.72
N LYS A 73 -28.55 -38.44 5.65
CA LYS A 73 -30.02 -38.34 5.67
C LYS A 73 -30.75 -39.08 4.52
N THR A 74 -30.02 -39.76 3.66
CA THR A 74 -30.49 -40.38 2.41
C THR A 74 -31.37 -41.61 2.62
N GLU A 75 -31.16 -42.37 3.70
CA GLU A 75 -32.03 -43.49 4.08
C GLU A 75 -32.67 -43.27 5.45
N SER A 76 -33.73 -42.45 5.48
CA SER A 76 -34.57 -42.28 6.67
C SER A 76 -35.93 -42.95 6.49
N GLN A 77 -36.13 -44.10 7.15
CA GLN A 77 -37.49 -44.60 7.41
C GLN A 77 -38.13 -43.71 8.49
N LYS A 78 -39.44 -43.49 8.44
CA LYS A 78 -40.16 -42.59 9.36
C LYS A 78 -41.47 -43.18 9.82
N ILE A 79 -41.82 -42.94 11.07
CA ILE A 79 -43.10 -43.31 11.65
C ILE A 79 -43.62 -42.16 12.53
N THR A 80 -44.91 -41.86 12.39
CA THR A 80 -45.60 -40.89 13.25
C THR A 80 -46.31 -41.65 14.35
N LEU A 81 -46.03 -41.31 15.62
CA LEU A 81 -46.74 -41.88 16.75
C LEU A 81 -48.17 -41.28 16.79
N GLN A 82 -49.14 -42.03 16.28
CA GLN A 82 -50.54 -41.60 16.11
C GLN A 82 -51.14 -41.06 17.42
N ASN A 83 -51.35 -39.73 17.48
CA ASN A 83 -51.94 -39.00 18.61
C ASN A 83 -51.24 -39.27 19.96
N ARG A 84 -49.91 -39.46 19.91
CA ARG A 84 -49.06 -39.83 21.06
C ARG A 84 -47.93 -38.84 21.26
N ARG A 85 -47.87 -38.31 22.48
CA ARG A 85 -46.75 -37.50 22.97
C ARG A 85 -45.77 -38.35 23.76
N ILE A 86 -44.47 -38.17 23.54
CA ILE A 86 -43.40 -38.79 24.33
C ILE A 86 -43.17 -37.92 25.58
N LEU A 87 -43.15 -38.57 26.75
CA LEU A 87 -42.89 -37.94 28.04
C LEU A 87 -41.45 -38.17 28.49
N ASN A 88 -40.93 -39.38 28.29
CA ASN A 88 -39.52 -39.70 28.48
C ASN A 88 -39.11 -40.85 27.54
N LYS A 89 -37.80 -40.99 27.30
CA LYS A 89 -37.23 -41.90 26.32
C LYS A 89 -35.80 -42.29 26.67
N MET A 90 -35.44 -43.54 26.41
CA MET A 90 -34.13 -44.12 26.68
C MET A 90 -33.83 -45.20 25.64
N LEU A 91 -32.60 -45.26 25.15
CA LEU A 91 -32.13 -46.30 24.25
C LEU A 91 -31.39 -47.36 25.10
N ILE A 92 -31.75 -48.63 24.95
CA ILE A 92 -31.15 -49.76 25.67
C ILE A 92 -31.10 -50.95 24.70
N ASP A 93 -29.96 -51.62 24.54
CA ASP A 93 -29.80 -52.80 23.67
C ASP A 93 -30.37 -52.61 22.24
N GLU A 94 -30.08 -51.47 21.59
CA GLU A 94 -30.62 -51.02 20.29
C GLU A 94 -32.14 -50.75 20.23
N HIS A 95 -32.87 -50.92 21.34
CA HIS A 95 -34.30 -50.68 21.42
C HIS A 95 -34.59 -49.33 22.08
N LEU A 96 -35.38 -48.49 21.41
CA LEU A 96 -35.82 -47.21 21.90
C LEU A 96 -37.08 -47.42 22.78
N TYR A 97 -36.91 -47.30 24.09
CA TYR A 97 -37.97 -47.33 25.08
C TYR A 97 -38.54 -45.93 25.26
N MET A 98 -39.85 -45.78 25.18
CA MET A 98 -40.54 -44.49 25.28
C MET A 98 -41.77 -44.58 26.17
N LEU A 99 -41.85 -43.69 27.16
CA LEU A 99 -43.09 -43.43 27.90
C LEU A 99 -43.94 -42.50 27.05
N THR A 100 -45.08 -42.97 26.58
CA THR A 100 -45.99 -42.19 25.71
C THR A 100 -47.35 -42.01 26.35
N MET A 101 -48.02 -40.91 26.01
CA MET A 101 -49.38 -40.58 26.45
C MET A 101 -50.28 -40.30 25.25
N SER A 102 -51.46 -40.93 25.24
CA SER A 102 -52.54 -40.72 24.26
C SER A 102 -53.87 -40.81 25.00
N ASP A 103 -54.77 -39.84 24.82
CA ASP A 103 -56.13 -39.86 25.39
C ASP A 103 -56.20 -40.26 26.90
N PHE A 104 -55.27 -39.72 27.70
CA PHE A 104 -55.07 -40.00 29.14
C PHE A 104 -54.62 -41.43 29.52
N GLN A 105 -54.29 -42.26 28.54
CA GLN A 105 -53.64 -43.56 28.74
C GLN A 105 -52.12 -43.45 28.57
N PHE A 106 -51.39 -44.11 29.47
CA PHE A 106 -49.93 -44.20 29.46
C PHE A 106 -49.52 -45.58 28.94
N SER A 107 -48.61 -45.58 27.96
CA SER A 107 -48.08 -46.81 27.37
C SER A 107 -46.58 -46.74 27.17
N LEU A 108 -45.92 -47.87 27.45
CA LEU A 108 -44.51 -48.06 27.14
C LEU A 108 -44.47 -48.52 25.68
N VAL A 109 -43.79 -47.76 24.84
CA VAL A 109 -43.51 -48.13 23.46
C VAL A 109 -42.07 -48.60 23.40
N ILE A 110 -41.85 -49.85 23.00
CA ILE A 110 -40.53 -50.40 22.74
C ILE A 110 -40.40 -50.50 21.23
N MET A 111 -39.44 -49.78 20.64
CA MET A 111 -39.22 -49.68 19.20
C MET A 111 -37.84 -50.21 18.82
N ASN A 112 -37.75 -51.04 17.79
CA ASN A 112 -36.47 -51.54 17.27
C ASN A 112 -35.88 -50.62 16.18
N SER A 113 -34.68 -50.95 15.72
CA SER A 113 -33.94 -50.24 14.67
C SER A 113 -34.56 -50.29 13.27
N ASN A 114 -35.61 -51.11 13.07
CA ASN A 114 -36.41 -51.16 11.84
C ASN A 114 -37.76 -50.41 11.99
N LEU A 115 -37.92 -49.60 13.05
CA LEU A 115 -39.15 -48.87 13.41
C LEU A 115 -40.37 -49.75 13.70
N GLU A 116 -40.20 -51.06 13.85
CA GLU A 116 -41.24 -51.92 14.40
C GLU A 116 -41.34 -51.64 15.90
N PHE A 117 -42.56 -51.44 16.40
CA PHE A 117 -42.78 -51.09 17.80
C PHE A 117 -43.91 -51.90 18.41
N ASN A 118 -43.67 -52.36 19.64
CA ASN A 118 -44.71 -52.94 20.48
C ASN A 118 -45.22 -51.89 21.46
N VAL A 119 -46.54 -51.83 21.62
CA VAL A 119 -47.20 -50.96 22.58
C VAL A 119 -47.67 -51.80 23.77
N TYR A 120 -47.18 -51.43 24.94
CA TYR A 120 -47.59 -52.02 26.21
C TYR A 120 -48.40 -50.97 27.00
N PRO A 121 -49.75 -50.99 26.91
CA PRO A 121 -50.59 -50.12 27.71
C PRO A 121 -50.52 -50.56 29.18
N PHE A 122 -50.18 -49.63 30.09
CA PHE A 122 -49.96 -49.98 31.50
C PHE A 122 -50.74 -49.12 32.50
N PHE A 123 -51.32 -47.98 32.08
CA PHE A 123 -52.14 -47.14 32.97
C PHE A 123 -53.24 -46.38 32.22
N ASP A 124 -54.46 -46.37 32.78
CA ASP A 124 -55.57 -45.48 32.38
C ASP A 124 -55.83 -44.52 33.54
N LEU A 125 -55.55 -43.23 33.35
CA LEU A 125 -55.48 -42.25 34.43
C LEU A 125 -56.60 -41.21 34.30
N ARG A 126 -57.85 -41.66 34.53
CA ARG A 126 -59.03 -40.78 34.64
C ARG A 126 -59.07 -40.00 35.97
N VAL A 127 -58.01 -39.28 36.30
CA VAL A 127 -57.93 -38.46 37.52
C VAL A 127 -57.33 -37.09 37.24
N GLY A 128 -58.07 -36.04 37.62
CA GLY A 128 -57.55 -34.75 38.06
C GLY A 128 -56.51 -34.03 37.18
N LEU A 129 -56.99 -33.04 36.39
CA LEU A 129 -56.16 -32.11 35.63
C LEU A 129 -55.00 -31.46 36.44
N SER A 130 -53.91 -31.15 35.72
CA SER A 130 -52.98 -30.01 35.90
C SER A 130 -51.57 -30.19 36.49
N THR A 131 -51.15 -31.37 36.96
CA THR A 131 -49.75 -31.56 37.38
C THR A 131 -48.81 -31.86 36.21
N GLN A 132 -47.62 -31.24 36.18
CA GLN A 132 -46.50 -31.74 35.36
C GLN A 132 -46.17 -33.17 35.80
N ILE A 133 -46.23 -34.11 34.86
CA ILE A 133 -45.95 -35.51 35.11
C ILE A 133 -44.44 -35.72 35.05
N ASP A 134 -43.78 -35.78 36.21
CA ASP A 134 -42.41 -36.27 36.29
C ASP A 134 -42.41 -37.77 35.98
N SER A 135 -41.83 -38.13 34.84
CA SER A 135 -41.72 -39.50 34.37
C SER A 135 -40.32 -39.73 33.82
N LYS A 136 -39.71 -40.86 34.17
CA LYS A 136 -38.35 -41.20 33.79
C LYS A 136 -38.17 -42.71 33.70
N ILE A 137 -37.60 -43.17 32.60
CA ILE A 137 -37.10 -44.55 32.49
C ILE A 137 -35.75 -44.56 33.23
N LEU A 138 -35.60 -45.46 34.19
CA LEU A 138 -34.37 -45.56 34.99
C LEU A 138 -33.37 -46.57 34.41
N GLY A 139 -33.88 -47.61 33.74
CA GLY A 139 -33.07 -48.64 33.09
C GLY A 139 -33.83 -49.95 32.91
N LYS A 140 -33.08 -50.98 32.53
CA LYS A 140 -33.54 -52.37 32.35
C LYS A 140 -32.76 -53.28 33.32
N ILE A 141 -33.45 -54.21 33.97
CA ILE A 141 -32.88 -55.26 34.82
C ILE A 141 -33.44 -56.58 34.29
N GLU A 142 -32.58 -57.42 33.71
CA GLU A 142 -33.00 -58.62 32.99
C GLU A 142 -34.09 -58.29 31.94
N ASP A 143 -35.30 -58.87 32.04
CA ASP A 143 -36.44 -58.62 31.16
C ASP A 143 -37.43 -57.54 31.68
N ASP A 144 -37.06 -56.83 32.76
CA ASP A 144 -37.89 -55.81 33.40
C ASP A 144 -37.38 -54.39 33.14
N VAL A 145 -38.30 -53.47 32.80
CA VAL A 145 -38.00 -52.04 32.69
C VAL A 145 -38.43 -51.33 33.97
N VAL A 146 -37.50 -50.60 34.60
CA VAL A 146 -37.80 -49.81 35.80
C VAL A 146 -38.19 -48.39 35.38
N ILE A 147 -39.42 -48.02 35.73
CA ILE A 147 -40.03 -46.74 35.38
C ILE A 147 -40.33 -45.98 36.67
N MET A 148 -39.88 -44.73 36.74
CA MET A 148 -40.35 -43.77 37.72
C MET A 148 -41.46 -42.92 37.08
N PHE A 149 -42.62 -42.83 37.72
CA PHE A 149 -43.78 -42.09 37.18
C PHE A 149 -44.56 -41.43 38.33
N SER A 150 -44.77 -40.12 38.23
CA SER A 150 -45.43 -39.28 39.25
C SER A 150 -44.90 -39.54 40.67
N GLY A 151 -43.57 -39.68 40.79
CA GLY A 151 -42.93 -39.96 42.08
C GLY A 151 -43.16 -41.36 42.63
N ARG A 152 -43.39 -42.37 41.78
CA ARG A 152 -43.49 -43.79 42.21
C ARG A 152 -42.71 -44.69 41.27
N LEU A 153 -42.10 -45.75 41.82
CA LEU A 153 -41.41 -46.78 41.03
C LEU A 153 -42.37 -47.89 40.61
N TYR A 154 -42.18 -48.33 39.36
CA TYR A 154 -42.89 -49.43 38.74
C TYR A 154 -41.88 -50.33 38.04
N ARG A 155 -42.04 -51.65 38.21
CA ARG A 155 -41.32 -52.69 37.47
C ARG A 155 -42.27 -53.20 36.39
N PHE A 156 -41.97 -52.85 35.13
CA PHE A 156 -42.72 -53.31 33.98
C PHE A 156 -42.06 -54.58 33.42
N ASN A 157 -42.72 -55.73 33.54
CA ASN A 157 -42.21 -56.98 33.01
C ASN A 157 -42.61 -57.13 31.54
N VAL A 158 -41.61 -57.13 30.65
CA VAL A 158 -41.85 -57.14 29.19
C VAL A 158 -42.44 -58.47 28.73
N GLY A 159 -42.01 -59.59 29.33
CA GLY A 159 -42.49 -60.94 28.97
C GLY A 159 -43.91 -61.25 29.44
N LEU A 160 -44.30 -60.78 30.63
CA LEU A 160 -45.63 -60.99 31.22
C LEU A 160 -46.63 -59.87 30.87
N ASN A 161 -46.17 -58.80 30.19
CA ASN A 161 -46.94 -57.56 29.94
C ASN A 161 -47.67 -57.07 31.21
N SER A 162 -46.95 -57.06 32.34
CA SER A 162 -47.53 -56.72 33.64
C SER A 162 -46.74 -55.62 34.31
N LEU A 163 -47.46 -54.59 34.76
CA LEU A 163 -46.90 -53.51 35.57
C LEU A 163 -47.06 -53.88 37.04
N THR A 164 -45.97 -54.27 37.67
CA THR A 164 -45.94 -54.36 39.13
C THR A 164 -45.54 -52.99 39.68
N LYS A 165 -46.46 -52.32 40.39
CA LYS A 165 -46.09 -51.19 41.25
C LYS A 165 -45.09 -51.74 42.25
N ILE A 166 -43.92 -51.13 42.35
CA ILE A 166 -43.01 -51.42 43.45
C ILE A 166 -43.62 -50.75 44.67
N GLU A 167 -44.30 -51.53 45.50
CA GLU A 167 -44.96 -51.03 46.71
C GLU A 167 -43.92 -50.65 47.77
N SER A 168 -43.35 -49.46 47.59
CA SER A 168 -42.69 -48.68 48.63
C SER A 168 -43.72 -47.72 49.22
N GLU A 169 -43.92 -47.78 50.53
CA GLU A 169 -44.64 -46.74 51.29
C GLU A 169 -43.74 -45.50 51.46
N SER A 170 -43.50 -44.79 50.37
CA SER A 170 -43.00 -43.40 50.39
C SER A 170 -43.03 -42.81 48.97
N ASP A 171 -43.54 -41.58 48.83
CA ASP A 171 -43.66 -40.90 47.53
C ASP A 171 -42.27 -40.41 47.06
N PHE A 172 -41.67 -41.14 46.11
CA PHE A 172 -40.35 -40.83 45.56
C PHE A 172 -40.28 -39.41 44.99
N THR A 173 -39.26 -38.68 45.40
CA THR A 173 -38.80 -37.48 44.69
C THR A 173 -37.29 -37.56 44.56
N GLN A 174 -36.79 -37.41 43.33
CA GLN A 174 -35.43 -37.78 42.94
C GLN A 174 -34.34 -37.01 43.71
N SER A 175 -33.47 -37.72 44.42
CA SER A 175 -32.01 -37.55 44.35
C SER A 175 -31.30 -38.66 45.16
N PHE A 176 -30.10 -39.03 44.73
CA PHE A 176 -29.38 -40.21 45.21
C PHE A 176 -28.41 -39.88 46.36
N ILE A 177 -27.83 -40.95 46.96
CA ILE A 177 -26.41 -41.14 47.41
C ILE A 177 -26.33 -41.99 48.71
N LEU A 178 -25.51 -43.07 48.75
CA LEU A 178 -25.49 -44.11 49.83
C LEU A 178 -24.09 -44.40 50.42
N SER A 179 -24.03 -44.92 51.65
CA SER A 179 -22.85 -45.60 52.24
C SER A 179 -23.17 -47.13 52.39
N PRO A 180 -22.32 -48.15 52.10
CA PRO A 180 -22.77 -49.55 51.87
C PRO A 180 -21.92 -50.71 52.46
N ASN A 181 -22.43 -51.60 53.33
CA ASN A 181 -21.68 -52.77 53.87
C ASN A 181 -22.51 -54.05 53.74
N VAL A 182 -22.95 -54.35 52.52
CA VAL A 182 -23.77 -55.53 52.29
C VAL A 182 -23.43 -56.14 50.94
N GLN A 183 -22.92 -57.37 50.99
CA GLN A 183 -22.38 -58.13 49.87
C GLN A 183 -23.44 -58.68 48.87
N ASN A 184 -24.61 -58.03 48.74
CA ASN A 184 -25.61 -58.31 47.70
C ASN A 184 -26.69 -57.20 47.68
N ILE A 185 -26.80 -56.43 46.59
CA ILE A 185 -27.80 -55.37 46.39
C ILE A 185 -28.36 -55.45 44.97
N GLU A 186 -29.68 -55.39 44.81
CA GLU A 186 -30.33 -55.42 43.48
C GLU A 186 -30.86 -54.05 43.01
N ILE A 187 -31.41 -53.18 43.88
CA ILE A 187 -31.89 -51.82 43.48
C ILE A 187 -31.67 -50.77 44.59
N VAL A 188 -31.37 -49.53 44.21
CA VAL A 188 -31.18 -48.36 45.10
C VAL A 188 -32.13 -47.21 44.75
N GLY A 189 -32.75 -46.56 45.76
CA GLY A 189 -33.52 -45.32 45.60
C GLY A 189 -33.81 -44.63 46.94
N LEU A 190 -33.85 -43.29 46.95
CA LEU A 190 -34.07 -42.45 48.16
C LEU A 190 -35.24 -41.47 47.96
N VAL A 191 -35.81 -41.00 49.08
CA VAL A 191 -37.02 -40.17 49.14
C VAL A 191 -36.84 -39.01 50.12
N LYS A 192 -37.50 -37.86 49.86
CA LYS A 192 -37.43 -36.65 50.70
C LYS A 192 -38.82 -36.25 51.21
N GLU A 193 -38.98 -36.11 52.52
CA GLU A 193 -40.15 -35.46 53.11
C GLU A 193 -39.80 -34.29 54.07
N ARG A 194 -40.84 -33.63 54.58
CA ARG A 194 -40.90 -32.16 54.60
C ARG A 194 -40.11 -31.42 55.69
N ASN A 195 -39.35 -32.11 56.57
CA ASN A 195 -38.46 -31.45 57.55
C ASN A 195 -37.35 -32.31 58.21
N SER A 196 -37.18 -33.57 57.79
CA SER A 196 -36.08 -34.44 58.26
C SER A 196 -35.79 -35.51 57.22
N ALA A 197 -34.51 -35.78 56.94
CA ALA A 197 -34.09 -36.78 55.96
C ALA A 197 -33.74 -38.10 56.66
N ASP A 198 -34.37 -39.18 56.19
CA ASP A 198 -34.05 -40.57 56.54
C ASP A 198 -33.89 -41.37 55.22
N ALA A 199 -33.08 -42.43 55.26
CA ALA A 199 -32.77 -43.29 54.10
C ALA A 199 -33.45 -44.66 54.21
N VAL A 200 -33.91 -45.22 53.08
CA VAL A 200 -34.45 -46.59 52.98
C VAL A 200 -33.72 -47.36 51.88
N TYR A 201 -33.56 -48.67 52.11
CA TYR A 201 -32.82 -49.62 51.29
C TYR A 201 -33.69 -50.86 51.06
N ILE A 202 -33.59 -51.47 49.88
CA ILE A 202 -34.29 -52.73 49.56
C ILE A 202 -33.26 -53.81 49.25
N GLN A 203 -32.94 -54.60 50.28
CA GLN A 203 -32.57 -56.00 50.10
C GLN A 203 -33.82 -56.87 50.22
N GLY A 204 -33.67 -58.16 49.95
CA GLY A 204 -34.66 -59.16 50.34
C GLY A 204 -34.96 -59.13 51.85
N LYS A 205 -36.15 -58.63 52.20
CA LYS A 205 -37.01 -58.94 53.36
C LYS A 205 -36.96 -58.14 54.68
N GLU A 206 -35.99 -57.30 55.03
CA GLU A 206 -36.13 -56.40 56.21
C GLU A 206 -35.59 -54.98 55.95
N MET A 207 -36.22 -53.98 56.59
CA MET A 207 -36.06 -52.55 56.31
C MET A 207 -35.43 -51.80 57.49
N LEU A 208 -34.38 -50.98 57.25
CA LEU A 208 -33.65 -50.24 58.28
C LEU A 208 -33.34 -48.79 57.85
N LEU A 209 -33.37 -47.87 58.82
CA LEU A 209 -33.23 -46.41 58.65
C LEU A 209 -31.91 -45.90 59.25
N SER A 210 -31.28 -44.88 58.65
CA SER A 210 -30.17 -44.13 59.28
C SER A 210 -30.11 -42.66 58.85
N ARG A 211 -29.46 -41.82 59.65
CA ARG A 211 -29.48 -40.34 59.56
C ARG A 211 -28.14 -39.74 59.14
N ASN A 212 -28.17 -38.83 58.16
CA ASN A 212 -27.19 -37.75 57.99
C ASN A 212 -27.86 -36.52 57.35
N LYS A 213 -27.38 -35.31 57.65
CA LYS A 213 -27.97 -34.06 57.14
C LYS A 213 -27.49 -33.76 55.71
N PHE A 214 -28.41 -33.80 54.75
CA PHE A 214 -28.17 -33.33 53.38
C PHE A 214 -28.75 -31.93 53.15
N VAL A 215 -28.02 -31.11 52.38
CA VAL A 215 -28.50 -29.83 51.83
C VAL A 215 -29.16 -30.11 50.48
N SER A 216 -30.17 -29.32 50.08
CA SER A 216 -30.85 -29.52 48.80
C SER A 216 -30.01 -29.06 47.61
N PHE A 217 -29.63 -30.00 46.74
CA PHE A 217 -28.97 -29.75 45.47
C PHE A 217 -29.91 -30.06 44.30
N ASP A 218 -29.71 -29.36 43.19
CA ASP A 218 -30.54 -29.43 41.99
C ASP A 218 -30.06 -30.46 40.96
N GLU A 219 -28.77 -30.76 40.94
CA GLU A 219 -28.14 -31.67 39.99
C GLU A 219 -27.30 -32.71 40.75
N ASN A 220 -27.49 -33.99 40.44
CA ASN A 220 -26.85 -35.10 41.14
C ASN A 220 -26.46 -36.22 40.16
N MET A 221 -25.32 -36.85 40.41
CA MET A 221 -24.76 -37.97 39.64
C MET A 221 -24.15 -39.01 40.59
N VAL A 222 -24.36 -40.27 40.25
CA VAL A 222 -23.77 -41.44 40.92
C VAL A 222 -22.98 -42.20 39.87
N ILE A 223 -21.75 -42.61 40.18
CA ILE A 223 -20.99 -43.51 39.32
C ILE A 223 -20.35 -44.60 40.18
N ASN A 224 -20.36 -45.83 39.66
CA ASN A 224 -19.83 -47.01 40.34
C ASN A 224 -18.55 -47.46 39.67
N ASN A 225 -17.46 -47.58 40.44
CA ASN A 225 -16.31 -48.43 40.10
C ASN A 225 -16.49 -49.74 40.88
N ASN A 226 -15.95 -50.86 40.37
CA ASN A 226 -16.04 -52.19 41.02
C ASN A 226 -15.55 -52.23 42.48
N GLN A 227 -14.83 -51.19 42.94
CA GLN A 227 -14.39 -51.03 44.33
C GLN A 227 -15.02 -49.83 45.06
N ASN A 228 -15.45 -48.78 44.36
CA ASN A 228 -15.84 -47.50 44.97
C ASN A 228 -17.06 -46.86 44.29
N LEU A 229 -18.01 -46.37 45.08
CA LEU A 229 -19.07 -45.46 44.64
C LEU A 229 -18.59 -44.00 44.73
N TYR A 230 -18.86 -43.24 43.68
CA TYR A 230 -18.60 -41.81 43.61
C TYR A 230 -19.89 -41.03 43.47
N PHE A 231 -19.98 -39.95 44.22
CA PHE A 231 -21.22 -39.29 44.55
C PHE A 231 -21.06 -37.79 44.43
N ILE A 232 -21.74 -37.23 43.43
CA ILE A 232 -21.39 -35.93 42.87
C ILE A 232 -22.68 -35.08 42.83
N SER A 233 -22.66 -33.92 43.50
CA SER A 233 -23.85 -33.07 43.65
C SER A 233 -23.50 -31.58 43.48
N SER A 234 -24.37 -30.83 42.80
CA SER A 234 -24.19 -29.40 42.52
C SER A 234 -25.52 -28.65 42.65
N GLU A 235 -25.45 -27.42 43.15
CA GLU A 235 -26.57 -26.47 43.08
C GLU A 235 -26.55 -25.80 41.68
N LYS A 236 -27.71 -25.56 41.04
CA LYS A 236 -27.77 -24.94 39.69
C LYS A 236 -27.16 -23.53 39.64
N SER A 237 -27.18 -22.84 40.77
CA SER A 237 -26.66 -21.49 41.00
C SER A 237 -25.18 -21.45 41.37
N SER A 238 -24.61 -22.58 41.78
CA SER A 238 -23.26 -22.65 42.37
C SER A 238 -22.23 -23.02 41.32
N ASN A 239 -21.06 -22.39 41.40
CA ASN A 239 -19.87 -22.81 40.67
C ASN A 239 -19.07 -23.90 41.42
N GLN A 240 -19.70 -24.60 42.38
CA GLN A 240 -19.07 -25.65 43.17
C GLN A 240 -19.88 -26.94 43.16
N THR A 241 -19.18 -28.04 42.88
CA THR A 241 -19.69 -29.42 42.98
C THR A 241 -19.07 -30.09 44.19
N PHE A 242 -19.90 -30.72 45.02
CA PHE A 242 -19.46 -31.59 46.11
C PHE A 242 -19.26 -33.01 45.58
N VAL A 243 -18.12 -33.62 45.91
CA VAL A 243 -17.76 -34.98 45.52
C VAL A 243 -17.43 -35.79 46.77
N GLN A 244 -18.09 -36.94 46.92
CA GLN A 244 -17.85 -37.91 47.98
C GLN A 244 -17.45 -39.26 47.36
N SER A 245 -16.40 -39.87 47.87
CA SER A 245 -15.98 -41.24 47.52
C SER A 245 -16.28 -42.19 48.67
N ILE A 246 -16.69 -43.40 48.33
CA ILE A 246 -17.31 -44.36 49.25
C ILE A 246 -16.90 -45.77 48.82
N ASP A 247 -16.39 -46.58 49.74
CA ASP A 247 -15.91 -47.95 49.46
C ASP A 247 -17.10 -48.92 49.31
N PHE A 248 -17.18 -49.65 48.19
CA PHE A 248 -18.35 -50.45 47.81
C PHE A 248 -18.63 -51.64 48.77
N GLU A 249 -17.64 -52.09 49.56
CA GLU A 249 -17.79 -53.23 50.47
C GLU A 249 -18.12 -52.87 51.95
N SER A 250 -17.90 -51.64 52.46
CA SER A 250 -17.68 -51.42 53.93
C SER A 250 -18.53 -50.42 54.77
N PHE A 251 -19.63 -49.78 54.33
CA PHE A 251 -20.39 -48.71 55.07
C PHE A 251 -19.53 -47.49 55.42
N SER A 252 -18.45 -47.28 54.68
CA SER A 252 -17.50 -46.22 55.00
C SER A 252 -17.41 -45.17 53.89
N ALA A 253 -17.38 -43.91 54.31
CA ALA A 253 -17.00 -42.82 53.45
C ALA A 253 -15.47 -42.72 53.41
N LEU A 254 -14.91 -42.70 52.20
CA LEU A 254 -13.48 -42.66 51.95
C LEU A 254 -12.94 -41.22 51.93
N ALA A 255 -13.63 -40.31 51.23
CA ALA A 255 -13.39 -38.87 51.31
C ALA A 255 -14.60 -38.04 50.89
N ALA A 256 -14.51 -36.74 51.16
CA ALA A 256 -15.44 -35.72 50.73
C ALA A 256 -14.66 -34.43 50.43
N PHE A 257 -14.85 -33.85 49.24
CA PHE A 257 -14.16 -32.62 48.83
C PHE A 257 -15.03 -31.78 47.88
N TRP A 258 -14.63 -30.51 47.71
CA TRP A 258 -15.32 -29.55 46.83
C TRP A 258 -14.47 -29.27 45.59
N VAL A 259 -15.13 -29.20 44.44
CA VAL A 259 -14.54 -28.89 43.14
C VAL A 259 -15.14 -27.56 42.67
N ASN A 260 -14.30 -26.61 42.29
CA ASN A 260 -14.72 -25.26 41.86
C ASN A 260 -15.22 -25.21 40.40
N ALA A 261 -16.08 -26.17 40.03
CA ALA A 261 -16.83 -26.19 38.79
C ALA A 261 -18.27 -26.69 39.08
N PRO A 262 -19.30 -26.21 38.36
CA PRO A 262 -20.65 -26.80 38.39
C PRO A 262 -20.67 -28.16 37.67
N LEU A 263 -21.64 -29.02 37.99
CA LEU A 263 -21.71 -30.39 37.46
C LEU A 263 -21.67 -30.46 35.93
N ARG A 264 -22.37 -29.56 35.22
CA ARG A 264 -22.36 -29.47 33.75
C ARG A 264 -20.98 -29.20 33.12
N LEU A 265 -20.00 -28.75 33.92
CA LEU A 265 -18.62 -28.48 33.51
C LEU A 265 -17.62 -29.47 34.13
N LEU A 266 -18.11 -30.61 34.62
CA LEU A 266 -17.34 -31.68 35.23
C LEU A 266 -17.66 -33.00 34.51
N HIS A 267 -16.60 -33.70 34.09
CA HIS A 267 -16.66 -35.07 33.61
C HIS A 267 -15.85 -35.96 34.54
N PHE A 268 -16.30 -37.20 34.74
CA PHE A 268 -15.71 -38.14 35.69
C PHE A 268 -15.61 -39.51 35.05
N ASP A 269 -14.38 -39.98 34.86
CA ASP A 269 -14.04 -41.26 34.24
C ASP A 269 -13.69 -42.28 35.32
N VAL A 270 -14.29 -43.46 35.20
CA VAL A 270 -14.33 -44.51 36.22
C VAL A 270 -13.72 -45.83 35.71
N ASN A 271 -13.30 -45.86 34.44
CA ASN A 271 -12.67 -47.03 33.83
C ASN A 271 -11.18 -47.18 34.21
N ASP A 272 -10.58 -46.16 34.83
CA ASP A 272 -9.18 -46.14 35.27
C ASP A 272 -9.04 -46.54 36.76
N ILE A 273 -7.91 -47.14 37.12
CA ILE A 273 -7.61 -47.63 38.49
C ILE A 273 -7.57 -46.45 39.48
N ASN A 274 -7.11 -45.28 39.02
CA ASN A 274 -7.30 -44.02 39.74
C ASN A 274 -8.32 -43.19 38.93
N PRO A 275 -9.55 -42.98 39.44
CA PRO A 275 -10.58 -42.29 38.67
C PRO A 275 -10.15 -40.86 38.34
N ARG A 276 -10.39 -40.46 37.09
CA ARG A 276 -10.01 -39.16 36.56
C ARG A 276 -11.21 -38.23 36.55
N MET A 277 -11.01 -37.03 37.07
CA MET A 277 -11.97 -35.95 37.05
C MET A 277 -11.42 -34.82 36.20
N SER A 278 -12.15 -34.47 35.15
CA SER A 278 -11.83 -33.38 34.25
C SER A 278 -12.86 -32.29 34.43
N TYR A 279 -12.45 -31.04 34.64
CA TYR A 279 -13.38 -29.95 34.92
C TYR A 279 -12.87 -28.59 34.43
N VAL A 280 -13.80 -27.67 34.14
CA VAL A 280 -13.48 -26.30 33.71
C VAL A 280 -13.71 -25.32 34.86
N VAL A 281 -12.64 -24.62 35.27
CA VAL A 281 -12.69 -23.56 36.28
C VAL A 281 -12.61 -22.17 35.64
N SER A 282 -13.09 -21.16 36.35
CA SER A 282 -12.98 -19.75 35.95
C SER A 282 -12.04 -18.99 36.89
N GLN A 283 -11.12 -18.22 36.33
CA GLN A 283 -10.21 -17.33 37.06
C GLN A 283 -10.24 -15.91 36.46
N THR A 284 -10.83 -14.95 37.19
CA THR A 284 -10.84 -13.49 36.89
C THR A 284 -11.36 -13.06 35.50
N ASP A 285 -10.69 -13.40 34.41
CA ASP A 285 -11.05 -13.13 33.01
C ASP A 285 -10.74 -14.33 32.06
N LYS A 286 -10.44 -15.52 32.61
CA LYS A 286 -9.98 -16.71 31.87
C LYS A 286 -10.68 -17.98 32.34
N TYR A 287 -10.63 -19.01 31.50
CA TYR A 287 -11.05 -20.37 31.84
C TYR A 287 -9.86 -21.31 31.74
N GLU A 288 -9.81 -22.30 32.63
CA GLU A 288 -8.79 -23.34 32.62
C GLU A 288 -9.46 -24.71 32.63
N PHE A 289 -8.96 -25.61 31.81
CA PHE A 289 -9.29 -27.02 31.86
C PHE A 289 -8.32 -27.73 32.80
N VAL A 290 -8.84 -28.49 33.75
CA VAL A 290 -8.06 -29.19 34.78
C VAL A 290 -8.40 -30.67 34.73
N ILE A 291 -7.38 -31.52 34.57
CA ILE A 291 -7.48 -32.97 34.81
C ILE A 291 -6.88 -33.26 36.18
N SER A 292 -7.61 -34.02 37.01
CA SER A 292 -7.13 -34.47 38.32
C SER A 292 -7.46 -35.95 38.53
N THR A 293 -6.60 -36.69 39.22
CA THR A 293 -6.91 -38.02 39.76
C THR A 293 -7.36 -37.93 41.21
N ILE A 294 -8.15 -38.91 41.64
CA ILE A 294 -8.30 -39.23 43.05
C ILE A 294 -7.21 -40.25 43.42
N ASN A 295 -6.26 -39.84 44.25
CA ASN A 295 -5.19 -40.72 44.72
C ASN A 295 -5.67 -41.72 45.77
N ALA A 296 -4.87 -42.73 46.08
CA ALA A 296 -5.16 -43.73 47.13
C ALA A 296 -5.39 -43.14 48.55
N SER A 297 -4.97 -41.89 48.80
CA SER A 297 -5.33 -41.15 50.03
C SER A 297 -6.70 -40.46 49.96
N ASN A 298 -7.49 -40.76 48.92
CA ASN A 298 -8.75 -40.13 48.53
C ASN A 298 -8.74 -38.59 48.43
N ASN A 299 -7.56 -38.02 48.16
CA ASN A 299 -7.40 -36.60 47.86
C ASN A 299 -7.33 -36.37 46.35
N LEU A 300 -7.87 -35.24 45.91
CA LEU A 300 -7.73 -34.77 44.54
C LEU A 300 -6.29 -34.33 44.28
N SER A 301 -5.64 -34.88 43.26
CA SER A 301 -4.33 -34.46 42.77
C SER A 301 -4.41 -34.03 41.31
N GLU A 302 -3.99 -32.82 41.04
CA GLU A 302 -3.92 -32.24 39.70
C GLU A 302 -2.85 -32.95 38.84
N ILE A 303 -3.24 -33.39 37.64
CA ILE A 303 -2.34 -33.96 36.63
C ILE A 303 -1.93 -32.87 35.64
N SER A 304 -2.91 -32.17 35.07
CA SER A 304 -2.70 -31.11 34.09
C SER A 304 -3.69 -29.97 34.29
N ARG A 305 -3.22 -28.75 34.02
CA ARG A 305 -4.02 -27.51 34.01
C ARG A 305 -3.59 -26.69 32.80
N ILE A 306 -4.54 -26.41 31.93
CA ILE A 306 -4.30 -25.78 30.62
C ILE A 306 -5.25 -24.61 30.43
N GLU A 307 -4.70 -23.45 30.09
CA GLU A 307 -5.45 -22.22 29.86
C GLU A 307 -6.24 -22.32 28.54
N LEU A 308 -7.56 -22.15 28.61
CA LEU A 308 -8.44 -22.16 27.44
C LEU A 308 -8.40 -20.80 26.72
N PRO A 309 -8.66 -20.73 25.40
CA PRO A 309 -8.46 -19.52 24.61
C PRO A 309 -9.35 -18.35 25.06
N SER A 310 -8.74 -17.20 25.34
CA SER A 310 -9.39 -15.98 25.87
C SER A 310 -10.46 -15.34 24.97
N LYS A 311 -10.65 -15.80 23.74
CA LYS A 311 -11.75 -15.38 22.84
C LYS A 311 -13.07 -16.14 23.10
N MET A 312 -13.05 -17.17 23.96
CA MET A 312 -14.22 -17.95 24.33
C MET A 312 -15.01 -17.28 25.47
N LEU A 313 -16.33 -17.12 25.31
CA LEU A 313 -17.16 -16.27 26.18
C LEU A 313 -17.38 -16.87 27.57
N PHE A 314 -18.14 -17.97 27.65
CA PHE A 314 -18.35 -18.72 28.88
C PHE A 314 -18.74 -20.17 28.55
N PRO A 315 -18.27 -21.15 29.35
CA PRO A 315 -18.46 -22.56 29.09
C PRO A 315 -19.91 -22.99 29.40
N ARG A 316 -20.47 -23.79 28.49
CA ARG A 316 -21.83 -24.34 28.54
C ARG A 316 -21.84 -25.78 29.04
N ALA A 317 -21.00 -26.64 28.46
CA ALA A 317 -20.87 -28.03 28.87
C ALA A 317 -19.42 -28.53 28.70
N LEU A 318 -19.00 -29.45 29.55
CA LEU A 318 -17.87 -30.33 29.32
C LEU A 318 -18.40 -31.74 29.01
N MET A 319 -17.93 -32.31 27.91
CA MET A 319 -18.27 -33.67 27.45
C MET A 319 -16.98 -34.43 27.14
N LYS A 320 -17.02 -35.75 27.20
CA LYS A 320 -15.91 -36.63 26.81
C LYS A 320 -16.34 -37.48 25.61
N SER A 321 -15.48 -37.56 24.61
CA SER A 321 -15.44 -38.52 23.51
C SER A 321 -14.33 -39.54 23.81
N PHE A 322 -14.21 -40.63 23.05
CA PHE A 322 -13.29 -41.75 23.38
C PHE A 322 -11.89 -41.31 23.85
N ASP A 323 -11.20 -40.55 22.99
CA ASP A 323 -9.83 -40.06 23.24
C ASP A 323 -9.75 -38.53 23.46
N SER A 324 -10.89 -37.83 23.52
CA SER A 324 -10.93 -36.36 23.55
C SER A 324 -11.92 -35.76 24.54
N TYR A 325 -11.63 -34.56 25.03
CA TYR A 325 -12.56 -33.73 25.79
C TYR A 325 -13.10 -32.59 24.91
N VAL A 326 -14.42 -32.37 24.97
CA VAL A 326 -15.11 -31.33 24.22
C VAL A 326 -15.69 -30.31 25.20
N VAL A 327 -15.11 -29.11 25.24
CA VAL A 327 -15.64 -27.97 25.99
C VAL A 327 -16.46 -27.11 25.03
N LEU A 328 -17.78 -27.12 25.20
CA LEU A 328 -18.68 -26.25 24.47
C LEU A 328 -18.74 -24.88 25.16
N PHE A 329 -18.54 -23.81 24.41
CA PHE A 329 -18.72 -22.42 24.82
C PHE A 329 -19.93 -21.79 24.10
N ALA A 330 -20.41 -20.67 24.62
CA ALA A 330 -21.52 -19.92 23.99
C ALA A 330 -21.23 -19.38 22.58
N ASN A 331 -19.97 -19.41 22.12
CA ASN A 331 -19.52 -18.91 20.82
C ASN A 331 -18.53 -19.85 20.10
N GLY A 332 -18.48 -21.14 20.46
CA GLY A 332 -17.57 -22.10 19.82
C GLY A 332 -17.34 -23.38 20.63
N ILE A 333 -16.42 -24.21 20.16
CA ILE A 333 -15.92 -25.41 20.83
C ILE A 333 -14.40 -25.31 21.00
N VAL A 334 -13.92 -25.88 22.10
CA VAL A 334 -12.52 -26.28 22.26
C VAL A 334 -12.50 -27.81 22.42
N MET A 335 -11.68 -28.48 21.61
CA MET A 335 -11.36 -29.90 21.80
C MET A 335 -9.97 -30.04 22.39
N LEU A 336 -9.82 -30.98 23.32
CA LEU A 336 -8.56 -31.32 23.96
C LEU A 336 -8.31 -32.83 23.86
N ASP A 337 -7.06 -33.27 23.80
CA ASP A 337 -6.70 -34.68 23.88
C ASP A 337 -6.84 -35.24 25.30
N SER A 338 -6.55 -36.53 25.46
CA SER A 338 -6.64 -37.25 26.74
C SER A 338 -5.67 -36.76 27.83
N ASP A 339 -4.58 -36.07 27.47
CA ASP A 339 -3.66 -35.39 28.38
C ASP A 339 -4.10 -33.93 28.70
N GLY A 340 -5.04 -33.41 27.92
CA GLY A 340 -5.65 -32.08 28.03
C GLY A 340 -5.05 -31.03 27.10
N GLN A 341 -4.18 -31.37 26.15
CA GLN A 341 -3.66 -30.39 25.18
C GLN A 341 -4.73 -30.02 24.16
N ILE A 342 -4.79 -28.73 23.80
CA ILE A 342 -5.79 -28.24 22.85
C ILE A 342 -5.47 -28.71 21.43
N ILE A 343 -6.31 -29.60 20.88
CA ILE A 343 -6.20 -30.16 19.53
C ILE A 343 -7.01 -29.36 18.49
N SER A 344 -8.11 -28.73 18.91
CA SER A 344 -8.89 -27.84 18.05
C SER A 344 -9.56 -26.72 18.84
N VAL A 345 -9.71 -25.57 18.17
CA VAL A 345 -10.50 -24.42 18.63
C VAL A 345 -11.30 -23.95 17.43
N SER A 346 -12.62 -23.83 17.54
CA SER A 346 -13.45 -23.38 16.42
C SER A 346 -14.57 -22.49 16.92
N THR A 347 -14.67 -21.28 16.38
CA THR A 347 -15.68 -20.29 16.78
C THR A 347 -16.90 -20.31 15.87
N PHE A 348 -18.10 -20.37 16.46
CA PHE A 348 -19.36 -20.40 15.72
C PHE A 348 -20.53 -19.81 16.54
N ASN A 349 -21.61 -19.42 15.85
CA ASN A 349 -22.75 -18.73 16.45
C ASN A 349 -23.99 -19.65 16.57
N ILE A 350 -23.86 -20.74 17.32
CA ILE A 350 -24.95 -21.69 17.58
C ILE A 350 -25.41 -21.51 19.04
N LYS A 351 -26.69 -21.26 19.23
CA LYS A 351 -27.30 -21.04 20.55
C LYS A 351 -28.00 -22.29 21.04
N PHE A 352 -27.26 -23.16 21.74
CA PHE A 352 -27.85 -24.25 22.50
C PHE A 352 -28.68 -23.69 23.69
N PRO A 353 -29.83 -24.28 24.04
CA PRO A 353 -30.67 -23.82 25.15
C PRO A 353 -29.97 -23.99 26.50
N GLU A 354 -30.16 -23.03 27.41
CA GLU A 354 -29.43 -23.03 28.69
C GLU A 354 -29.89 -24.10 29.68
N ASN A 355 -31.17 -24.51 29.58
CA ASN A 355 -31.85 -25.37 30.53
C ASN A 355 -31.98 -26.83 30.03
N GLU A 356 -31.41 -27.17 28.88
CA GLU A 356 -31.48 -28.51 28.30
C GLU A 356 -30.17 -29.27 28.51
N LYS A 357 -30.27 -30.55 28.87
CA LYS A 357 -29.08 -31.41 29.01
C LYS A 357 -28.53 -31.71 27.62
N LEU A 358 -27.26 -31.38 27.42
CA LEU A 358 -26.53 -31.71 26.20
C LEU A 358 -26.00 -33.15 26.25
N ARG A 359 -25.95 -33.80 25.09
CA ARG A 359 -25.31 -35.11 24.86
C ARG A 359 -24.35 -35.00 23.69
N LEU A 360 -23.22 -35.68 23.80
CA LEU A 360 -22.25 -35.87 22.71
C LEU A 360 -22.37 -37.32 22.23
N TYR A 361 -22.36 -37.51 20.91
CA TYR A 361 -22.21 -38.82 20.27
C TYR A 361 -21.02 -38.74 19.32
N ASP A 362 -20.14 -39.74 19.38
CA ASP A 362 -18.85 -39.75 18.67
C ASP A 362 -18.83 -40.91 17.67
N TYR A 363 -18.49 -40.60 16.42
CA TYR A 363 -18.45 -41.54 15.29
C TYR A 363 -17.07 -41.51 14.60
N GLY A 364 -16.03 -40.98 15.26
CA GLY A 364 -14.66 -40.94 14.75
C GLY A 364 -14.39 -39.77 13.80
N GLU A 365 -14.92 -39.82 12.57
CA GLU A 365 -14.70 -38.74 11.57
C GLU A 365 -15.55 -37.49 11.83
N HIS A 366 -16.64 -37.65 12.59
CA HIS A 366 -17.55 -36.57 12.98
C HIS A 366 -18.18 -36.87 14.34
N PHE A 367 -18.70 -35.83 15.01
CA PHE A 367 -19.47 -35.98 16.25
C PHE A 367 -20.76 -35.16 16.20
N ILE A 368 -21.72 -35.53 17.03
CA ILE A 368 -23.03 -34.88 17.13
C ILE A 368 -23.23 -34.37 18.56
N ILE A 369 -23.49 -33.07 18.69
CA ILE A 369 -24.01 -32.49 19.94
C ILE A 369 -25.52 -32.35 19.82
N SER A 370 -26.25 -33.01 20.72
CA SER A 370 -27.71 -33.01 20.74
C SER A 370 -28.28 -32.45 22.05
N SER A 371 -29.42 -31.79 21.93
CA SER A 371 -30.31 -31.33 23.00
C SER A 371 -31.75 -31.72 22.64
N ASN A 372 -32.71 -31.48 23.54
CA ASN A 372 -34.11 -31.83 23.28
C ASN A 372 -34.71 -31.04 22.10
N SER A 373 -34.14 -29.88 21.75
CA SER A 373 -34.65 -28.99 20.70
C SER A 373 -33.69 -28.70 19.54
N ILE A 374 -32.37 -28.89 19.69
CA ILE A 374 -31.36 -28.61 18.66
C ILE A 374 -30.32 -29.74 18.64
N SER A 375 -30.02 -30.25 17.44
CA SER A 375 -28.89 -31.17 17.24
C SER A 375 -27.99 -30.69 16.09
N VAL A 376 -26.68 -30.86 16.23
CA VAL A 376 -25.68 -30.36 15.27
C VAL A 376 -24.58 -31.40 15.09
N SER A 377 -24.26 -31.75 13.84
CA SER A 377 -23.06 -32.52 13.51
C SER A 377 -21.86 -31.59 13.27
N PHE A 378 -20.68 -32.03 13.66
CA PHE A 378 -19.41 -31.37 13.45
C PHE A 378 -18.44 -32.35 12.81
N ASN A 379 -17.83 -31.94 11.70
CA ASN A 379 -16.87 -32.74 10.97
C ASN A 379 -15.45 -32.33 11.38
N PHE A 380 -14.55 -33.31 11.49
CA PHE A 380 -13.17 -33.10 11.91
C PHE A 380 -12.26 -32.99 10.69
N GLU A 381 -11.66 -31.82 10.46
CA GLU A 381 -10.76 -31.58 9.32
C GLU A 381 -9.32 -31.28 9.75
N GLU A 382 -8.34 -31.88 9.06
CA GLU A 382 -6.92 -31.55 9.21
C GLU A 382 -6.57 -30.20 8.57
N ASN A 383 -5.70 -29.43 9.24
CA ASN A 383 -5.25 -28.12 8.81
C ASN A 383 -3.74 -28.16 8.49
N ASP A 384 -3.39 -28.53 7.25
CA ASP A 384 -2.00 -28.65 6.75
C ASP A 384 -1.06 -27.50 7.13
N LEU A 385 -1.60 -26.28 7.26
CA LEU A 385 -0.84 -25.04 7.45
C LEU A 385 -0.84 -24.55 8.92
N TRP A 386 -1.37 -25.33 9.87
CA TRP A 386 -1.49 -24.95 11.28
C TRP A 386 -0.17 -24.46 11.88
N LEU A 387 0.93 -25.17 11.60
CA LEU A 387 2.26 -24.86 12.13
C LEU A 387 2.78 -23.52 11.59
N ILE A 388 2.51 -23.22 10.30
CA ILE A 388 2.89 -21.96 9.67
C ILE A 388 2.09 -20.81 10.29
N ASN A 389 0.78 -20.99 10.45
CA ASN A 389 -0.08 -19.99 11.07
C ASN A 389 0.34 -19.72 12.53
N ARG A 390 0.66 -20.76 13.30
CA ARG A 390 1.19 -20.66 14.68
C ARG A 390 2.52 -19.91 14.76
N ILE A 391 3.41 -20.11 13.79
CA ILE A 391 4.67 -19.34 13.71
C ILE A 391 4.40 -17.87 13.37
N ILE A 392 3.50 -17.58 12.42
CA ILE A 392 3.17 -16.20 12.04
C ILE A 392 2.48 -15.47 13.20
N GLU A 393 1.57 -16.14 13.92
CA GLU A 393 0.91 -15.63 15.14
C GLU A 393 1.94 -15.14 16.17
N GLY A 394 3.02 -15.90 16.40
CA GLY A 394 4.10 -15.53 17.32
C GLY A 394 5.10 -14.50 16.80
N VAL A 395 5.26 -14.37 15.46
CA VAL A 395 6.25 -13.47 14.85
C VAL A 395 5.65 -12.11 14.44
N LYS A 396 4.33 -11.98 14.30
CA LYS A 396 3.64 -10.77 13.78
C LYS A 396 4.08 -9.45 14.42
N GLU A 397 4.32 -9.43 15.74
CA GLU A 397 4.75 -8.25 16.49
C GLU A 397 6.17 -7.80 16.09
N TYR A 398 7.06 -8.76 15.84
CA TYR A 398 8.44 -8.51 15.43
C TYR A 398 8.57 -8.27 13.92
N LEU A 399 7.67 -8.83 13.11
CA LEU A 399 7.71 -8.78 11.64
C LEU A 399 7.68 -7.33 11.13
N VAL A 400 6.84 -6.48 11.74
CA VAL A 400 6.76 -5.04 11.42
C VAL A 400 8.08 -4.32 11.74
N ALA A 401 8.69 -4.61 12.89
CA ALA A 401 9.96 -4.01 13.29
C ALA A 401 11.13 -4.46 12.38
N CYS A 402 11.19 -5.75 12.05
CA CYS A 402 12.16 -6.31 11.10
C CYS A 402 12.01 -5.69 9.71
N LEU A 403 10.78 -5.52 9.22
CA LEU A 403 10.51 -4.89 7.92
C LEU A 403 10.87 -3.40 7.92
N PHE A 404 10.64 -2.68 9.02
CA PHE A 404 11.10 -1.30 9.19
C PHE A 404 12.64 -1.19 9.18
N ILE A 405 13.35 -2.07 9.89
CA ILE A 405 14.82 -2.10 9.91
C ILE A 405 15.36 -2.43 8.51
N PHE A 406 14.78 -3.42 7.82
CA PHE A 406 15.18 -3.80 6.46
C PHE A 406 14.98 -2.66 5.46
N THR A 407 13.81 -2.01 5.46
CA THR A 407 13.52 -0.88 4.57
C THR A 407 14.42 0.32 4.86
N LEU A 408 14.76 0.59 6.13
CA LEU A 408 15.73 1.61 6.53
C LEU A 408 17.14 1.31 5.99
N ILE A 409 17.62 0.06 6.10
CA ILE A 409 18.91 -0.37 5.56
C ILE A 409 18.95 -0.18 4.03
N VAL A 410 17.92 -0.64 3.32
CA VAL A 410 17.80 -0.48 1.86
C VAL A 410 17.78 1.00 1.47
N PHE A 411 17.05 1.85 2.19
CA PHE A 411 17.02 3.30 1.94
C PHE A 411 18.40 3.96 2.15
N VAL A 412 19.12 3.60 3.21
CA VAL A 412 20.48 4.09 3.48
C VAL A 412 21.47 3.64 2.40
N GLN A 413 21.37 2.40 1.90
CA GLN A 413 22.18 1.91 0.78
C GLN A 413 21.87 2.66 -0.52
N LEU A 414 20.59 2.82 -0.87
CA LEU A 414 20.14 3.59 -2.04
C LEU A 414 20.64 5.04 -1.99
N TYR A 415 20.51 5.70 -0.83
CA TYR A 415 21.00 7.07 -0.63
C TYR A 415 22.53 7.16 -0.80
N ARG A 416 23.29 6.21 -0.23
CA ARG A 416 24.75 6.14 -0.43
C ARG A 416 25.13 5.93 -1.89
N HIS A 417 24.42 5.05 -2.60
CA HIS A 417 24.65 4.77 -4.01
C HIS A 417 24.35 6.00 -4.89
N GLN A 418 23.17 6.62 -4.74
CA GLN A 418 22.83 7.87 -5.44
C GLN A 418 23.83 9.00 -5.15
N ARG A 419 24.26 9.15 -3.89
CA ARG A 419 25.25 10.17 -3.50
C ARG A 419 26.64 9.91 -4.09
N ARG A 420 27.01 8.64 -4.32
CA ARG A 420 28.22 8.28 -5.06
C ARG A 420 28.06 8.62 -6.53
N LEU A 421 27.03 8.11 -7.20
CA LEU A 421 26.75 8.39 -8.62
C LEU A 421 26.74 9.89 -8.91
N PHE A 422 26.06 10.69 -8.09
CA PHE A 422 26.05 12.15 -8.24
C PHE A 422 27.45 12.78 -8.18
N ARG A 423 28.35 12.26 -7.33
CA ARG A 423 29.74 12.74 -7.25
C ARG A 423 30.55 12.34 -8.47
N GLU A 424 30.44 11.11 -8.94
CA GLU A 424 31.13 10.70 -10.18
C GLU A 424 30.60 11.51 -11.38
N MET A 425 29.28 11.76 -11.44
CA MET A 425 28.64 12.52 -12.51
C MET A 425 29.18 13.95 -12.64
N ILE A 426 29.35 14.70 -11.53
CA ILE A 426 29.85 16.09 -11.60
C ILE A 426 31.34 16.21 -11.97
N ASP A 427 32.09 15.11 -11.85
CA ASP A 427 33.52 15.00 -12.16
C ASP A 427 33.76 14.45 -13.59
N LEU A 428 32.71 14.21 -14.39
CA LEU A 428 32.83 13.71 -15.76
C LEU A 428 33.57 14.71 -16.70
N PRO A 429 34.42 14.21 -17.63
CA PRO A 429 35.06 15.05 -18.63
C PRO A 429 34.04 15.82 -19.49
N GLY A 430 34.32 17.10 -19.75
CA GLY A 430 33.44 17.98 -20.53
C GLY A 430 32.33 18.66 -19.72
N ILE A 431 32.05 18.21 -18.50
CA ILE A 431 31.32 19.04 -17.55
C ILE A 431 32.28 20.13 -17.06
N GLY A 432 31.89 21.38 -17.28
CA GLY A 432 32.70 22.54 -16.98
C GLY A 432 33.01 22.71 -15.49
N PHE A 433 33.68 23.81 -15.17
CA PHE A 433 33.87 24.29 -13.82
C PHE A 433 32.53 24.27 -13.06
N MET A 434 32.44 23.61 -11.90
CA MET A 434 31.18 23.53 -11.14
C MET A 434 31.41 23.70 -9.64
N THR A 435 30.63 24.58 -9.02
CA THR A 435 30.67 24.87 -7.57
C THR A 435 29.28 25.12 -7.00
N PHE A 436 29.10 24.80 -5.72
CA PHE A 436 27.92 25.16 -4.93
C PHE A 436 28.33 25.96 -3.70
N ILE A 437 27.73 27.14 -3.57
CA ILE A 437 27.98 28.12 -2.52
C ILE A 437 26.70 28.26 -1.69
N ASP A 438 26.80 28.19 -0.37
CA ASP A 438 25.64 28.24 0.53
C ASP A 438 25.02 29.65 0.62
N LYS A 439 23.86 29.76 1.27
CA LYS A 439 23.18 31.04 1.52
C LYS A 439 24.01 32.09 2.26
N ASN A 440 25.14 31.70 2.86
CA ASN A 440 26.05 32.56 3.62
C ASN A 440 27.36 32.83 2.82
N GLY A 441 27.42 32.49 1.52
CA GLY A 441 28.61 32.70 0.69
C GLY A 441 29.70 31.64 0.83
N ARG A 442 29.48 30.50 1.53
CA ARG A 442 30.52 29.48 1.77
C ARG A 442 30.52 28.38 0.72
N LEU A 443 31.70 28.06 0.20
CA LEU A 443 31.88 26.97 -0.77
C LEU A 443 31.65 25.59 -0.11
N ILE A 444 30.57 24.89 -0.48
CA ILE A 444 30.20 23.57 0.08
C ILE A 444 30.68 22.41 -0.79
N LEU A 445 30.55 22.54 -2.11
CA LEU A 445 30.83 21.48 -3.08
C LEU A 445 31.45 22.08 -4.34
N TYR A 446 32.32 21.31 -4.97
CA TYR A 446 33.07 21.67 -6.17
C TYR A 446 33.48 20.39 -6.89
N ASN A 447 33.59 20.42 -8.22
CA ASN A 447 34.12 19.30 -9.00
C ASN A 447 35.65 19.36 -9.11
N ALA A 448 36.28 18.30 -9.63
CA ALA A 448 37.73 18.19 -9.79
C ALA A 448 38.31 19.35 -10.61
N LEU A 449 37.62 19.75 -11.70
CA LEU A 449 38.00 20.86 -12.56
C LEU A 449 38.02 22.19 -11.76
N ALA A 450 36.96 22.47 -11.00
CA ALA A 450 36.92 23.63 -10.11
C ALA A 450 37.98 23.58 -8.99
N SER A 451 38.29 22.40 -8.45
CA SER A 451 39.38 22.23 -7.47
C SER A 451 40.73 22.65 -8.05
N ASN A 452 41.00 22.28 -9.32
CA ASN A 452 42.25 22.60 -10.00
C ASN A 452 42.33 24.10 -10.35
N ILE A 453 41.28 24.69 -10.92
CA ILE A 453 41.26 26.13 -11.29
C ILE A 453 41.35 27.02 -10.04
N LEU A 454 40.68 26.68 -8.93
CA LEU A 454 40.72 27.47 -7.70
C LEU A 454 41.95 27.18 -6.81
N GLY A 455 42.85 26.28 -7.22
CA GLY A 455 43.99 25.87 -6.39
C GLY A 455 43.61 25.23 -5.05
N ILE A 456 42.42 24.62 -4.96
CA ILE A 456 41.91 24.01 -3.73
C ILE A 456 42.64 22.69 -3.49
N THR A 457 43.70 22.75 -2.67
CA THR A 457 44.47 21.59 -2.23
C THR A 457 43.83 20.92 -1.00
N LYS A 458 44.21 19.66 -0.70
CA LYS A 458 43.76 18.93 0.50
C LYS A 458 44.13 19.63 1.82
N VAL A 459 45.11 20.53 1.81
CA VAL A 459 45.61 21.28 2.98
C VAL A 459 44.77 22.55 3.24
N MET A 460 44.03 23.06 2.25
CA MET A 460 43.19 24.24 2.45
C MET A 460 41.92 23.93 3.26
N PRO A 461 41.50 24.85 4.15
CA PRO A 461 40.25 24.72 4.89
C PRO A 461 39.04 24.80 3.96
N LYS A 462 38.20 23.76 3.99
CA LYS A 462 36.90 23.73 3.28
C LYS A 462 35.90 24.70 3.91
N LYS A 463 34.89 25.12 3.15
CA LYS A 463 33.81 26.03 3.59
C LYS A 463 34.24 27.47 3.95
N LYS A 464 35.30 27.99 3.33
CA LYS A 464 35.56 29.45 3.33
C LYS A 464 34.55 30.17 2.42
N TYR A 465 34.47 31.48 2.61
CA TYR A 465 33.72 32.41 1.76
C TYR A 465 34.28 32.38 0.32
N PHE A 466 33.42 32.52 -0.70
CA PHE A 466 33.85 32.38 -2.10
C PHE A 466 34.92 33.41 -2.49
N GLU A 467 34.84 34.62 -1.94
CA GLU A 467 35.79 35.73 -2.08
C GLU A 467 37.20 35.39 -1.61
N PHE A 468 37.39 34.30 -0.84
CA PHE A 468 38.71 33.79 -0.48
C PHE A 468 39.38 33.03 -1.65
N TYR A 469 38.61 32.29 -2.43
CA TYR A 469 39.11 31.45 -3.53
C TYR A 469 39.29 32.26 -4.83
N PHE A 470 38.47 33.28 -5.06
CA PHE A 470 38.51 34.13 -6.26
C PHE A 470 39.31 35.43 -6.07
N LYS A 471 40.45 35.39 -5.35
CA LYS A 471 41.25 36.60 -5.04
C LYS A 471 42.17 37.09 -6.16
N ASN A 472 42.64 36.20 -7.04
CA ASN A 472 43.54 36.59 -8.13
C ASN A 472 42.82 37.45 -9.17
N GLU A 473 43.53 38.37 -9.81
CA GLU A 473 42.94 39.25 -10.82
C GLU A 473 42.29 38.47 -11.98
N SER A 474 42.88 37.33 -12.39
CA SER A 474 42.33 36.39 -13.38
C SER A 474 40.91 35.88 -13.09
N TYR A 475 40.41 36.02 -11.85
CA TYR A 475 39.07 35.57 -11.45
C TYR A 475 38.17 36.69 -10.90
N LYS A 476 38.60 37.95 -11.02
CA LYS A 476 37.88 39.13 -10.51
C LYS A 476 36.48 39.25 -11.11
N GLU A 477 36.34 38.95 -12.41
CA GLU A 477 35.06 38.92 -13.13
C GLU A 477 34.11 37.85 -12.55
N ILE A 478 34.63 36.67 -12.18
CA ILE A 478 33.83 35.60 -11.55
C ILE A 478 33.36 36.03 -10.16
N ALA A 479 34.23 36.68 -9.38
CA ALA A 479 33.87 37.20 -8.07
C ALA A 479 32.76 38.27 -8.17
N SER A 480 32.79 39.14 -9.17
CA SER A 480 31.70 40.10 -9.42
C SER A 480 30.40 39.43 -9.87
N LEU A 481 30.44 38.45 -10.78
CA LEU A 481 29.25 37.71 -11.23
C LEU A 481 28.56 36.99 -10.05
N LEU A 482 29.35 36.35 -9.19
CA LEU A 482 28.86 35.70 -7.97
C LEU A 482 28.24 36.71 -7.01
N LYS A 483 28.94 37.82 -6.72
CA LYS A 483 28.43 38.88 -5.84
C LYS A 483 27.11 39.46 -6.35
N SER A 484 27.03 39.79 -7.64
CA SER A 484 25.80 40.26 -8.30
C SER A 484 24.65 39.26 -8.16
N SER A 485 24.89 37.95 -8.31
CA SER A 485 23.85 36.92 -8.15
C SER A 485 23.40 36.75 -6.69
N PHE A 486 24.29 36.91 -5.72
CA PHE A 486 23.94 36.89 -4.29
C PHE A 486 23.12 38.12 -3.88
N GLU A 487 23.41 39.29 -4.44
CA GLU A 487 22.69 40.54 -4.22
C GLU A 487 21.32 40.55 -4.91
N SER A 488 21.27 40.22 -6.22
CA SER A 488 20.02 40.21 -7.00
C SER A 488 19.10 39.02 -6.67
N ARG A 489 19.67 37.91 -6.18
CA ARG A 489 19.02 36.59 -6.03
C ARG A 489 18.35 36.10 -7.32
N SER A 490 18.92 36.47 -8.46
CA SER A 490 18.54 36.01 -9.79
C SER A 490 19.62 35.13 -10.42
N ASN A 491 19.22 34.34 -11.42
CA ASN A 491 20.14 33.65 -12.30
C ASN A 491 20.83 34.68 -13.21
N LEU A 492 22.15 34.60 -13.37
CA LEU A 492 22.93 35.46 -14.28
C LEU A 492 23.74 34.57 -15.23
N THR A 493 24.05 35.08 -16.42
CA THR A 493 24.92 34.41 -17.39
C THR A 493 25.80 35.46 -18.06
N GLU A 494 27.12 35.31 -17.96
CA GLU A 494 28.10 36.24 -18.52
C GLU A 494 29.19 35.46 -19.26
N ARG A 495 29.83 36.11 -20.23
CA ARG A 495 31.07 35.64 -20.84
C ARG A 495 32.22 36.30 -20.10
N ILE A 496 33.15 35.48 -19.63
CA ILE A 496 34.26 35.88 -18.78
C ILE A 496 35.55 35.41 -19.44
N ASN A 497 36.56 36.28 -19.50
CA ASN A 497 37.89 35.88 -19.92
C ASN A 497 38.70 35.47 -18.69
N ILE A 498 39.28 34.28 -18.74
CA ILE A 498 40.12 33.76 -17.65
C ILE A 498 41.53 33.59 -18.18
N ASP A 499 42.43 34.45 -17.71
CA ASP A 499 43.85 34.40 -18.04
C ASP A 499 44.56 33.40 -17.11
N ILE A 500 44.90 32.22 -17.65
CA ILE A 500 45.55 31.13 -16.92
C ILE A 500 47.02 31.05 -17.37
N GLY A 501 47.88 31.86 -16.74
CA GLY A 501 49.28 31.98 -17.14
C GLY A 501 49.43 32.82 -18.41
N THR A 502 49.90 32.22 -19.49
CA THR A 502 50.03 32.87 -20.81
C THR A 502 48.82 32.65 -21.73
N ASP A 503 47.93 31.71 -21.40
CA ASP A 503 46.76 31.38 -22.21
C ASP A 503 45.51 32.09 -21.67
N SER A 504 44.95 32.99 -22.47
CA SER A 504 43.62 33.57 -22.24
C SER A 504 42.54 32.64 -22.80
N ARG A 505 41.53 32.33 -21.99
CA ARG A 505 40.41 31.44 -22.37
C ARG A 505 39.06 32.14 -22.22
N GLU A 506 38.17 31.91 -23.20
CA GLU A 506 36.80 32.43 -23.20
C GLU A 506 35.84 31.42 -22.51
N TRP A 507 35.23 31.81 -21.40
CA TRP A 507 34.31 30.97 -20.61
C TRP A 507 32.88 31.54 -20.61
N VAL A 508 31.88 30.67 -20.74
CA VAL A 508 30.46 31.00 -20.45
C VAL A 508 30.15 30.59 -19.02
N CYS A 509 29.94 31.58 -18.17
CA CYS A 509 29.73 31.44 -16.74
C CYS A 509 28.27 31.71 -16.38
N LYS A 510 27.63 30.79 -15.64
CA LYS A 510 26.21 30.86 -15.26
C LYS A 510 26.01 30.59 -13.78
N THR A 511 25.25 31.47 -13.13
CA THR A 511 24.76 31.31 -11.75
C THR A 511 23.30 30.87 -11.76
N ILE A 512 22.97 29.91 -10.91
CA ILE A 512 21.63 29.36 -10.72
C ILE A 512 21.30 29.44 -9.23
N VAL A 513 20.26 30.20 -8.90
CA VAL A 513 19.84 30.44 -7.52
C VAL A 513 19.02 29.26 -7.00
N LEU A 514 19.52 28.60 -5.95
CA LEU A 514 18.84 27.47 -5.33
C LEU A 514 17.92 27.94 -4.20
N ARG A 515 16.69 27.43 -4.19
CA ARG A 515 15.66 27.69 -3.18
C ARG A 515 15.16 26.37 -2.58
N ASN A 516 14.65 26.40 -1.35
CA ASN A 516 13.95 25.25 -0.78
C ASN A 516 12.48 25.21 -1.26
N ILE A 517 11.75 24.15 -0.88
CA ILE A 517 10.32 23.96 -1.21
C ILE A 517 9.47 25.15 -0.74
N ALA A 518 9.85 25.79 0.38
CA ALA A 518 9.21 27.01 0.90
C ALA A 518 9.74 28.33 0.28
N GLY A 519 10.35 28.29 -0.91
CA GLY A 519 10.83 29.46 -1.67
C GLY A 519 12.04 30.21 -1.11
N ARG A 520 12.55 29.81 0.07
CA ARG A 520 13.67 30.48 0.78
C ARG A 520 15.01 30.18 0.09
N PHE A 521 15.83 31.22 -0.05
CA PHE A 521 17.18 31.15 -0.62
C PHE A 521 18.07 30.17 0.15
N ARG A 522 18.68 29.22 -0.57
CA ARG A 522 19.53 28.13 -0.04
C ARG A 522 21.00 28.30 -0.42
N GLY A 523 21.29 29.06 -1.48
CA GLY A 523 22.63 29.31 -2.01
C GLY A 523 22.61 29.54 -3.52
N VAL A 524 23.79 29.58 -4.13
CA VAL A 524 24.01 29.69 -5.58
C VAL A 524 24.79 28.49 -6.07
N PHE A 525 24.32 27.89 -7.15
CA PHE A 525 25.05 26.91 -7.94
C PHE A 525 25.68 27.63 -9.12
N PHE A 526 27.00 27.55 -9.24
CA PHE A 526 27.77 28.29 -10.22
C PHE A 526 28.52 27.31 -11.14
N THR A 527 28.34 27.48 -12.44
CA THR A 527 28.94 26.65 -13.49
C THR A 527 29.62 27.52 -14.54
N GLY A 528 30.70 27.03 -15.14
CA GLY A 528 31.43 27.72 -16.22
C GLY A 528 31.94 26.71 -17.25
N VAL A 529 31.71 26.98 -18.54
CA VAL A 529 32.15 26.11 -19.64
C VAL A 529 33.14 26.87 -20.53
N ASP A 530 34.30 26.26 -20.79
CA ASP A 530 35.30 26.74 -21.74
C ASP A 530 34.76 26.58 -23.17
N ILE A 531 34.63 27.69 -23.90
CA ILE A 531 34.15 27.71 -25.29
C ILE A 531 35.25 28.11 -26.30
N THR A 532 36.50 28.24 -25.84
CA THR A 532 37.63 28.77 -26.61
C THR A 532 37.85 27.98 -27.90
N GLU A 533 37.94 26.66 -27.82
CA GLU A 533 38.18 25.80 -28.99
C GLU A 533 36.99 25.80 -29.97
N GLN A 534 35.76 25.82 -29.44
CA GLN A 534 34.54 25.84 -30.25
C GLN A 534 34.44 27.14 -31.06
N LEU A 535 34.79 28.27 -30.44
CA LEU A 535 34.90 29.56 -31.10
C LEU A 535 36.03 29.59 -32.13
N GLN A 536 37.20 29.06 -31.81
CA GLN A 536 38.32 28.97 -32.76
C GLN A 536 37.96 28.13 -34.00
N ARG A 537 37.38 26.93 -33.81
CA ARG A 537 36.87 26.09 -34.91
C ARG A 537 35.83 26.82 -35.76
N LYS A 538 34.89 27.53 -35.13
CA LYS A 538 33.87 28.32 -35.83
C LYS A 538 34.47 29.49 -36.62
N ARG A 539 35.46 30.20 -36.06
CA ARG A 539 36.24 31.23 -36.77
C ARG A 539 36.94 30.61 -37.99
N ILE A 540 37.68 29.51 -37.83
CA ILE A 540 38.40 28.82 -38.93
C ILE A 540 37.46 28.36 -40.05
N SER A 541 36.31 27.77 -39.71
CA SER A 541 35.31 27.34 -40.71
C SER A 541 34.79 28.52 -41.55
N ASN A 542 34.54 29.68 -40.91
CA ASN A 542 34.14 30.89 -41.64
C ASN A 542 35.27 31.39 -42.56
N TRP A 543 36.52 31.39 -42.10
CA TRP A 543 37.69 31.76 -42.92
C TRP A 543 37.86 30.86 -44.15
N ALA A 544 37.67 29.54 -44.01
CA ALA A 544 37.81 28.59 -45.11
C ALA A 544 36.78 28.83 -46.24
N GLN A 545 35.52 29.07 -45.88
CA GLN A 545 34.46 29.40 -46.84
C GLN A 545 34.75 30.71 -47.59
N ILE A 546 35.24 31.73 -46.86
CA ILE A 546 35.61 33.02 -47.44
C ILE A 546 36.79 32.89 -48.41
N ALA A 547 37.82 32.10 -48.07
CA ALA A 547 38.98 31.88 -48.93
C ALA A 547 38.59 31.20 -50.26
N HIS A 548 37.72 30.20 -50.22
CA HIS A 548 37.17 29.53 -51.40
C HIS A 548 36.40 30.51 -52.32
N ASP A 549 35.57 31.37 -51.74
CA ASP A 549 34.82 32.40 -52.47
C ASP A 549 35.75 33.47 -53.09
N MET A 550 36.85 33.84 -52.42
CA MET A 550 37.87 34.74 -52.99
C MET A 550 38.60 34.08 -54.17
N GLN A 551 39.00 32.82 -54.02
CA GLN A 551 39.69 32.06 -55.07
C GLN A 551 38.82 31.93 -56.33
N THR A 552 37.52 31.73 -56.17
CA THR A 552 36.55 31.66 -57.29
C THR A 552 36.49 32.97 -58.09
N ASN A 553 36.45 34.12 -57.41
CA ASN A 553 36.47 35.43 -58.06
C ASN A 553 37.82 35.71 -58.75
N LEU A 554 38.94 35.39 -58.10
CA LEU A 554 40.30 35.57 -58.66
C LEU A 554 40.51 34.71 -59.91
N SER A 555 40.11 33.44 -59.90
CA SER A 555 40.14 32.57 -61.08
C SER A 555 39.30 33.14 -62.23
N THR A 556 38.16 33.77 -61.92
CA THR A 556 37.32 34.42 -62.94
C THR A 556 37.99 35.68 -63.52
N ILE A 557 38.65 36.50 -62.68
CA ILE A 557 39.44 37.66 -63.14
C ILE A 557 40.57 37.19 -64.06
N LYS A 558 41.36 36.22 -63.58
CA LYS A 558 42.48 35.63 -64.31
C LYS A 558 42.06 35.09 -65.67
N LEU A 559 41.04 34.23 -65.71
CA LEU A 559 40.51 33.66 -66.96
C LEU A 559 40.06 34.74 -67.96
N ASN A 560 39.34 35.78 -67.51
CA ASN A 560 38.90 36.84 -68.42
C ASN A 560 40.08 37.71 -68.91
N ALA A 561 41.18 37.81 -68.14
CA ALA A 561 42.39 38.53 -68.52
C ALA A 561 43.25 37.73 -69.51
N GLU A 562 43.51 36.44 -69.24
CA GLU A 562 44.20 35.52 -70.16
C GLU A 562 43.49 35.47 -71.53
N GLN A 563 42.15 35.44 -71.53
CA GLN A 563 41.36 35.49 -72.76
C GLN A 563 41.22 36.90 -73.40
N ILE A 564 41.92 37.92 -72.91
CA ILE A 564 42.14 39.20 -73.60
C ILE A 564 43.52 39.22 -74.28
N GLU A 565 44.51 38.47 -73.76
CA GLU A 565 45.84 38.33 -74.37
C GLU A 565 45.85 37.45 -75.64
N CYS A 566 44.83 36.62 -75.85
CA CYS A 566 44.63 35.90 -77.11
C CYS A 566 44.00 36.80 -78.18
N ASP A 567 44.74 37.08 -79.25
CA ASP A 567 44.32 37.95 -80.37
C ASP A 567 43.02 37.52 -81.08
N ASN A 568 42.32 38.51 -81.65
CA ASN A 568 41.11 38.40 -82.46
C ASN A 568 39.83 37.84 -81.78
N PHE A 569 39.34 38.50 -80.72
CA PHE A 569 37.98 38.31 -80.19
C PHE A 569 37.12 39.60 -80.21
N PRO A 570 35.88 39.61 -80.77
CA PRO A 570 35.09 40.84 -80.98
C PRO A 570 34.52 41.55 -79.74
N ASP A 571 34.94 41.20 -78.51
CA ASP A 571 34.19 41.53 -77.28
C ASP A 571 35.07 41.94 -76.08
N ILE A 572 36.26 42.51 -76.34
CA ILE A 572 37.22 42.99 -75.33
C ILE A 572 36.56 43.88 -74.27
N VAL A 573 35.65 44.78 -74.69
CA VAL A 573 34.93 45.69 -73.79
C VAL A 573 34.09 44.92 -72.76
N LYS A 574 33.37 43.86 -73.17
CA LYS A 574 32.59 43.02 -72.24
C LYS A 574 33.47 42.29 -71.23
N LYS A 575 34.65 41.79 -71.66
CA LYS A 575 35.61 41.12 -70.76
C LYS A 575 36.24 42.10 -69.76
N LYS A 576 36.66 43.30 -70.22
CA LYS A 576 37.14 44.38 -69.34
C LYS A 576 36.10 44.75 -68.28
N THR A 577 34.83 44.90 -68.67
CA THR A 577 33.73 45.17 -67.74
C THR A 577 33.49 44.02 -66.75
N ARG A 578 33.62 42.75 -67.18
CA ARG A 578 33.57 41.59 -66.27
C ARG A 578 34.71 41.57 -65.26
N ILE A 579 35.95 41.86 -65.69
CA ILE A 579 37.12 41.97 -64.79
C ILE A 579 36.88 43.07 -63.76
N LEU A 580 36.51 44.28 -64.19
CA LEU A 580 36.24 45.41 -63.29
C LEU A 580 35.09 45.11 -62.31
N HIS A 581 34.06 44.39 -62.74
CA HIS A 581 32.97 43.94 -61.86
C HIS A 581 33.46 42.93 -60.81
N GLN A 582 34.27 41.94 -61.20
CA GLN A 582 34.84 40.96 -60.26
C GLN A 582 35.84 41.58 -59.28
N VAL A 583 36.63 42.57 -59.71
CA VAL A 583 37.51 43.36 -58.83
C VAL A 583 36.70 44.16 -57.81
N LYS A 584 35.63 44.86 -58.24
CA LYS A 584 34.71 45.58 -57.32
C LYS A 584 34.09 44.63 -56.29
N LEU A 585 33.63 43.46 -56.73
CA LEU A 585 33.12 42.38 -55.86
C LEU A 585 34.15 41.92 -54.81
N LEU A 586 35.41 41.74 -55.22
CA LEU A 586 36.47 41.27 -54.34
C LEU A 586 36.87 42.34 -53.31
N ILE A 587 36.96 43.61 -53.72
CA ILE A 587 37.19 44.75 -52.81
C ILE A 587 36.07 44.85 -51.76
N HIS A 588 34.81 44.66 -52.15
CA HIS A 588 33.69 44.63 -51.21
C HIS A 588 33.84 43.48 -50.20
N ARG A 589 34.12 42.26 -50.66
CA ARG A 589 34.34 41.10 -49.76
C ARG A 589 35.51 41.31 -48.80
N VAL A 590 36.62 41.91 -49.24
CA VAL A 590 37.75 42.25 -48.35
C VAL A 590 37.35 43.28 -47.29
N ARG A 591 36.55 44.29 -47.66
CA ARG A 591 36.02 45.30 -46.73
C ARG A 591 35.05 44.68 -45.70
N ASP A 592 34.26 43.70 -46.12
CA ASP A 592 33.38 42.92 -45.24
C ASP A 592 34.19 42.10 -44.21
N ILE A 593 35.25 41.41 -44.65
CA ILE A 593 36.15 40.60 -43.79
C ILE A 593 36.83 41.48 -42.72
N VAL A 594 37.38 42.64 -43.11
CA VAL A 594 38.02 43.60 -42.18
C VAL A 594 37.03 44.17 -41.17
N THR A 595 35.72 44.07 -41.43
CA THR A 595 34.68 44.50 -40.48
C THR A 595 34.36 43.42 -39.45
N VAL A 596 34.32 42.14 -39.82
CA VAL A 596 34.08 41.01 -38.89
C VAL A 596 35.33 40.64 -38.08
N GLY A 597 36.54 40.93 -38.59
CA GLY A 597 37.81 40.62 -37.94
C GLY A 597 38.38 41.67 -36.99
N ARG A 598 37.69 42.81 -36.78
CA ARG A 598 38.14 43.88 -35.85
C ARG A 598 37.46 43.77 -34.49
N SER A 599 38.11 44.33 -33.48
CA SER A 599 37.65 44.31 -32.08
C SER A 599 36.25 44.90 -31.91
N ASP A 600 35.39 44.21 -31.16
CA ASP A 600 34.06 44.65 -30.71
C ASP A 600 34.08 45.87 -29.78
N LYS A 601 35.26 46.38 -29.40
CA LYS A 601 35.38 47.62 -28.62
C LYS A 601 34.84 48.82 -29.43
N VAL A 602 33.90 49.54 -28.84
CA VAL A 602 33.34 50.79 -29.37
C VAL A 602 34.03 51.97 -28.67
N ASP A 603 34.64 52.86 -29.44
CA ASP A 603 35.24 54.08 -28.92
C ASP A 603 34.19 55.20 -28.94
N TYR A 604 33.60 55.46 -27.77
CA TYR A 604 32.46 56.37 -27.65
C TYR A 604 32.92 57.83 -27.51
N SER A 605 32.85 58.57 -28.61
CA SER A 605 33.08 60.02 -28.65
C SER A 605 31.80 60.78 -29.02
N LYS A 606 31.69 62.04 -28.60
CA LYS A 606 30.48 62.84 -28.79
C LYS A 606 30.49 63.52 -30.16
N HIS A 607 29.56 63.15 -31.04
CA HIS A 607 29.48 63.62 -32.42
C HIS A 607 28.08 64.12 -32.80
N ASP A 608 28.02 65.00 -33.81
CA ASP A 608 26.78 65.47 -34.42
C ASP A 608 26.36 64.56 -35.57
N ILE A 609 25.11 64.09 -35.56
CA ILE A 609 24.55 63.30 -36.64
C ILE A 609 24.45 64.05 -37.97
N ASN A 610 24.18 65.37 -37.97
CA ASN A 610 24.08 66.12 -39.23
C ASN A 610 25.43 66.12 -39.98
N VAL A 611 26.52 66.34 -39.24
CA VAL A 611 27.89 66.28 -39.76
C VAL A 611 28.22 64.88 -40.29
N ILE A 612 27.87 63.82 -39.55
CA ILE A 612 28.08 62.43 -39.98
C ILE A 612 27.31 62.11 -41.28
N CYS A 613 26.04 62.52 -41.39
CA CYS A 613 25.24 62.30 -42.59
C CYS A 613 25.84 63.06 -43.79
N ASN A 614 26.22 64.33 -43.64
CA ASN A 614 26.83 65.12 -44.70
C ASN A 614 28.20 64.57 -45.16
N GLU A 615 29.00 64.05 -44.23
CA GLU A 615 30.27 63.38 -44.54
C GLU A 615 30.04 62.13 -45.38
N VAL A 616 29.04 61.30 -45.05
CA VAL A 616 28.67 60.15 -45.91
C VAL A 616 28.15 60.60 -47.26
N LEU A 617 27.34 61.67 -47.34
CA LEU A 617 26.83 62.19 -48.61
C LEU A 617 27.95 62.68 -49.54
N SER A 618 29.05 63.22 -49.00
CA SER A 618 30.20 63.61 -49.82
C SER A 618 30.92 62.43 -50.50
N GLU A 619 30.57 61.18 -50.18
CA GLU A 619 31.03 59.98 -50.91
C GLU A 619 30.15 59.67 -52.16
N PHE A 620 29.02 60.37 -52.36
CA PHE A 620 28.01 60.08 -53.39
C PHE A 620 27.68 61.32 -54.25
N ASP A 621 28.60 61.69 -55.16
CA ASP A 621 28.37 62.77 -56.12
C ASP A 621 27.26 62.47 -57.15
N ASP A 622 26.52 63.51 -57.57
CA ASP A 622 25.50 63.48 -58.63
C ASP A 622 26.03 62.87 -59.96
N THR A 623 27.33 62.99 -60.21
CA THR A 623 28.00 62.43 -61.39
C THR A 623 28.08 60.90 -61.39
N MET A 624 28.01 60.25 -60.22
CA MET A 624 28.03 58.79 -60.11
C MET A 624 26.63 58.16 -60.24
N PHE A 625 25.58 58.88 -59.85
CA PHE A 625 24.19 58.38 -59.85
C PHE A 625 23.20 59.44 -60.37
N PRO A 626 23.24 59.82 -61.66
CA PRO A 626 22.51 60.98 -62.19
C PRO A 626 20.97 60.89 -62.13
N ASN A 627 20.42 59.71 -61.79
CA ASN A 627 18.98 59.49 -61.63
C ASN A 627 18.54 59.40 -60.15
N VAL A 628 19.43 59.65 -59.18
CA VAL A 628 19.12 59.51 -57.75
C VAL A 628 19.39 60.82 -57.01
N THR A 629 18.34 61.44 -56.49
CA THR A 629 18.44 62.59 -55.58
C THR A 629 18.52 62.10 -54.14
N ILE A 630 19.52 62.56 -53.38
CA ILE A 630 19.66 62.26 -51.96
C ILE A 630 19.49 63.54 -51.13
N GLU A 631 18.49 63.57 -50.26
CA GLU A 631 18.17 64.72 -49.42
C GLU A 631 18.52 64.43 -47.95
N ASN A 632 19.21 65.36 -47.28
CA ASN A 632 19.44 65.28 -45.84
C ASN A 632 18.64 66.36 -45.09
N HIS A 633 17.63 65.92 -44.36
CA HIS A 633 16.77 66.73 -43.49
C HIS A 633 17.12 66.57 -42.00
N SER A 634 18.25 65.92 -41.68
CA SER A 634 18.66 65.64 -40.30
C SER A 634 19.06 66.93 -39.55
N PRO A 635 18.44 67.27 -38.41
CA PRO A 635 18.87 68.37 -37.56
C PRO A 635 20.19 68.05 -36.83
N SER A 636 20.85 69.07 -36.29
CA SER A 636 22.01 68.90 -35.42
C SER A 636 21.61 68.21 -34.11
N ILE A 637 22.14 67.00 -33.87
CA ILE A 637 21.89 66.22 -32.66
C ILE A 637 23.20 65.57 -32.21
N MET A 638 23.66 65.96 -31.02
CA MET A 638 24.86 65.39 -30.41
C MET A 638 24.56 64.10 -29.65
N PHE A 639 25.26 63.02 -29.97
CA PHE A 639 25.20 61.73 -29.26
C PHE A 639 26.58 61.08 -29.13
N TYR A 640 26.73 60.11 -28.23
CA TYR A 640 27.98 59.35 -28.05
C TYR A 640 27.99 58.11 -28.96
N CYS A 641 28.99 58.01 -29.84
CA CYS A 641 29.15 56.89 -30.75
C CYS A 641 30.58 56.73 -31.27
N ASP A 642 30.88 55.58 -31.85
CA ASP A 642 32.05 55.39 -32.73
C ASP A 642 31.69 55.90 -34.12
N LYS A 643 32.13 57.13 -34.44
CA LYS A 643 31.87 57.80 -35.72
C LYS A 643 32.18 56.91 -36.92
N ALA A 644 33.30 56.20 -36.90
CA ALA A 644 33.75 55.37 -38.02
C ALA A 644 32.87 54.12 -38.23
N LYS A 645 32.27 53.59 -37.15
CA LYS A 645 31.26 52.51 -37.25
C LYS A 645 29.92 53.05 -37.75
N ILE A 646 29.44 54.19 -37.26
CA ILE A 646 28.17 54.80 -37.69
C ILE A 646 28.19 55.18 -39.18
N ILE A 647 29.26 55.84 -39.65
CA ILE A 647 29.47 56.17 -41.08
C ILE A 647 29.28 54.93 -41.98
N ARG A 648 29.83 53.77 -41.58
CA ARG A 648 29.70 52.53 -42.35
C ARG A 648 28.27 52.00 -42.40
N ALA A 649 27.51 52.11 -41.30
CA ALA A 649 26.12 51.67 -41.26
C ALA A 649 25.23 52.55 -42.15
N ILE A 650 25.38 53.88 -42.07
CA ILE A 650 24.64 54.85 -42.89
C ILE A 650 25.00 54.67 -44.37
N ARG A 651 26.29 54.56 -44.71
CA ARG A 651 26.72 54.32 -46.10
C ARG A 651 26.14 53.02 -46.66
N ASN A 652 26.13 51.93 -45.89
CA ASN A 652 25.54 50.67 -46.34
C ASN A 652 24.02 50.75 -46.57
N ALA A 653 23.30 51.56 -45.80
CA ALA A 653 21.88 51.84 -46.06
C ALA A 653 21.70 52.61 -47.37
N ILE A 654 22.44 53.71 -47.55
CA ILE A 654 22.39 54.53 -48.77
C ILE A 654 22.76 53.68 -50.01
N GLU A 655 23.82 52.89 -49.94
CA GLU A 655 24.20 51.95 -51.00
C GLU A 655 23.08 50.95 -51.34
N ASN A 656 22.35 50.45 -50.34
CA ASN A 656 21.22 49.54 -50.55
C ASN A 656 20.02 50.25 -51.18
N SER A 657 19.71 51.46 -50.73
CA SER A 657 18.66 52.32 -51.29
C SER A 657 18.95 52.72 -52.74
N ILE A 658 20.18 53.10 -53.09
CA ILE A 658 20.62 53.34 -54.49
C ILE A 658 20.45 52.07 -55.34
N LYS A 659 20.74 50.88 -54.80
CA LYS A 659 20.53 49.60 -55.51
C LYS A 659 19.03 49.22 -55.61
N ALA A 660 18.16 49.81 -54.79
CA ALA A 660 16.72 49.54 -54.76
C ALA A 660 15.91 50.40 -55.74
N THR A 661 16.41 51.58 -56.16
CA THR A 661 15.76 52.48 -57.12
C THR A 661 15.90 52.02 -58.58
N ASP A 662 16.83 51.11 -58.88
CA ASP A 662 16.91 50.35 -60.14
C ASP A 662 16.89 51.24 -61.40
N ASN A 663 17.69 52.31 -61.39
CA ASN A 663 17.84 53.34 -62.44
C ASN A 663 16.59 54.20 -62.74
N ARG A 664 15.53 54.11 -61.94
CA ARG A 664 14.39 55.06 -61.96
C ARG A 664 14.81 56.39 -61.31
N ASN A 665 13.93 57.40 -61.35
CA ASN A 665 14.07 58.63 -60.57
C ASN A 665 14.00 58.31 -59.07
N GLY A 666 15.16 58.03 -58.49
CA GLY A 666 15.34 57.66 -57.10
C GLY A 666 15.32 58.88 -56.20
N LEU A 667 14.57 58.79 -55.10
CA LEU A 667 14.60 59.75 -54.02
C LEU A 667 14.99 58.99 -52.75
N ILE A 668 16.08 59.41 -52.12
CA ILE A 668 16.55 58.87 -50.84
C ILE A 668 16.56 60.01 -49.84
N GLN A 669 15.78 59.88 -48.77
CA GLN A 669 15.64 60.90 -47.73
C GLN A 669 16.27 60.40 -46.43
N ILE A 670 17.25 61.16 -45.93
CA ILE A 670 17.89 60.97 -44.63
C ILE A 670 17.26 61.96 -43.66
N ASN A 671 16.75 61.47 -42.54
CA ASN A 671 16.19 62.29 -41.47
C ASN A 671 16.73 61.79 -40.12
N ALA A 672 16.77 62.66 -39.11
CA ALA A 672 17.09 62.28 -37.75
C ALA A 672 16.17 62.99 -36.76
N MET A 673 15.82 62.32 -35.65
CA MET A 673 15.08 62.96 -34.58
C MET A 673 15.55 62.47 -33.21
N ARG A 674 15.44 63.36 -32.22
CA ARG A 674 15.65 63.02 -30.82
C ARG A 674 14.33 62.56 -30.22
N LYS A 675 14.28 61.37 -29.66
CA LYS A 675 13.08 60.79 -29.06
C LYS A 675 13.43 60.16 -27.72
N ASN A 676 12.94 60.78 -26.64
CA ASN A 676 13.27 60.41 -25.27
C ASN A 676 14.81 60.36 -25.05
N ALA A 677 15.34 59.18 -24.70
CA ALA A 677 16.76 58.93 -24.47
C ALA A 677 17.54 58.48 -25.73
N ASN A 678 16.89 58.42 -26.90
CA ASN A 678 17.46 57.90 -28.14
C ASN A 678 17.54 58.98 -29.24
N VAL A 679 18.47 58.77 -30.18
CA VAL A 679 18.45 59.38 -31.51
C VAL A 679 17.96 58.31 -32.50
N GLU A 680 16.92 58.65 -33.27
CA GLU A 680 16.40 57.82 -34.36
C GLU A 680 16.87 58.44 -35.68
N ILE A 681 17.56 57.65 -36.51
CA ILE A 681 18.05 58.05 -37.85
C ILE A 681 17.27 57.20 -38.86
N THR A 682 16.59 57.85 -39.79
CA THR A 682 15.74 57.22 -40.78
C THR A 682 16.32 57.47 -42.17
N ILE A 683 16.51 56.41 -42.94
CA ILE A 683 16.92 56.47 -44.35
C ILE A 683 15.80 55.80 -45.15
N LYS A 684 15.10 56.58 -45.96
CA LYS A 684 13.92 56.14 -46.72
C LYS A 684 14.15 56.30 -48.21
N ASP A 685 13.90 55.25 -48.99
CA ASP A 685 13.89 55.29 -50.45
C ASP A 685 12.48 55.13 -51.04
N ASN A 686 12.33 55.54 -52.30
CA ASN A 686 11.17 55.28 -53.16
C ASN A 686 11.41 54.08 -54.11
N GLY A 687 12.26 53.13 -53.71
CA GLY A 687 12.68 52.01 -54.54
C GLY A 687 11.59 50.96 -54.76
N LYS A 688 11.96 49.82 -55.34
CA LYS A 688 11.02 48.72 -55.63
C LYS A 688 10.38 48.04 -54.40
N GLY A 689 10.90 48.31 -53.19
CA GLY A 689 10.48 47.65 -51.96
C GLY A 689 10.80 46.14 -51.92
N MET A 690 10.26 45.44 -50.92
CA MET A 690 10.50 44.01 -50.68
C MET A 690 9.20 43.27 -50.37
N THR A 691 9.13 41.99 -50.74
CA THR A 691 8.05 41.09 -50.28
C THR A 691 8.19 40.83 -48.77
N PRO A 692 7.11 40.52 -48.02
CA PRO A 692 7.20 40.13 -46.61
C PRO A 692 8.18 38.96 -46.37
N GLU A 693 8.24 38.00 -47.30
CA GLU A 693 9.19 36.89 -47.28
C GLU A 693 10.65 37.33 -47.44
N THR A 694 10.90 38.34 -48.28
CA THR A 694 12.23 38.92 -48.49
C THR A 694 12.64 39.74 -47.26
N LEU A 695 11.72 40.53 -46.70
CA LEU A 695 11.91 41.30 -45.48
C LEU A 695 12.24 40.38 -44.29
N ALA A 696 11.52 39.26 -44.13
CA ALA A 696 11.81 38.27 -43.09
C ALA A 696 13.19 37.61 -43.25
N LYS A 697 13.68 37.46 -44.48
CA LYS A 697 14.98 36.82 -44.79
C LYS A 697 16.15 37.80 -44.87
N MET A 698 15.93 39.11 -44.99
CA MET A 698 17.03 40.09 -45.18
C MET A 698 18.00 40.21 -44.01
N MET A 699 17.58 39.77 -42.81
CA MET A 699 18.38 39.74 -41.58
C MET A 699 19.18 38.42 -41.43
N ILE A 700 19.05 37.49 -42.38
CA ILE A 700 19.83 36.25 -42.40
C ILE A 700 21.20 36.54 -43.02
N PRO A 701 22.32 36.14 -42.38
CA PRO A 701 23.66 36.31 -42.93
C PRO A 701 23.80 35.83 -44.38
N TYR A 702 24.47 36.64 -45.21
CA TYR A 702 24.74 36.38 -46.63
C TYR A 702 23.49 36.29 -47.54
N PHE A 703 22.28 36.56 -47.04
CA PHE A 703 21.08 36.61 -47.87
C PHE A 703 21.06 37.89 -48.72
N THR A 704 20.78 37.75 -50.02
CA THR A 704 20.68 38.87 -50.96
C THR A 704 19.89 38.51 -52.20
N THR A 705 18.96 39.38 -52.59
CA THR A 705 18.25 39.32 -53.87
C THR A 705 19.07 39.95 -55.01
N GLY A 706 20.07 40.77 -54.68
CA GLY A 706 20.95 41.49 -55.61
C GLY A 706 22.20 40.72 -56.06
N ARG A 707 22.20 39.38 -56.04
CA ARG A 707 23.41 38.57 -56.32
C ARG A 707 24.00 38.83 -57.72
N LYS A 708 23.16 39.19 -58.70
CA LYS A 708 23.56 39.57 -60.07
C LYS A 708 24.14 40.98 -60.19
N THR A 709 23.81 41.89 -59.27
CA THR A 709 24.37 43.26 -59.19
C THR A 709 25.52 43.38 -58.19
N GLY A 710 25.95 42.24 -57.63
CA GLY A 710 27.11 42.14 -56.73
C GLY A 710 26.81 42.32 -55.25
N GLY A 711 25.54 42.17 -54.82
CA GLY A 711 25.20 42.18 -53.40
C GLY A 711 25.90 41.08 -52.63
N SER A 712 26.61 41.44 -51.56
CA SER A 712 27.34 40.53 -50.66
C SER A 712 26.42 39.83 -49.63
N GLY A 713 25.26 40.43 -49.33
CA GLY A 713 24.37 39.99 -48.24
C GLY A 713 24.88 40.31 -46.83
N ILE A 714 26.02 41.00 -46.73
CA ILE A 714 26.67 41.39 -45.48
C ILE A 714 26.30 42.83 -45.06
N GLY A 715 25.85 43.68 -46.00
CA GLY A 715 25.49 45.07 -45.73
C GLY A 715 24.48 45.23 -44.57
N THR A 716 23.41 44.42 -44.57
CA THR A 716 22.41 44.38 -43.49
C THR A 716 22.97 43.87 -42.18
N MET A 717 23.88 42.87 -42.21
CA MET A 717 24.57 42.44 -41.00
C MET A 717 25.44 43.54 -40.41
N ILE A 718 26.12 44.34 -41.23
CA ILE A 718 26.95 45.47 -40.74
C ILE A 718 26.04 46.54 -40.11
N MET A 719 24.90 46.86 -40.74
CA MET A 719 23.92 47.78 -40.17
C MET A 719 23.42 47.28 -38.80
N GLN A 720 23.01 46.01 -38.71
CA GLN A 720 22.55 45.40 -37.47
C GLN A 720 23.66 45.36 -36.40
N HIS A 721 24.84 44.86 -36.74
CA HIS A 721 25.96 44.67 -35.80
C HIS A 721 26.49 46.00 -35.26
N VAL A 722 26.62 47.05 -36.10
CA VAL A 722 26.97 48.40 -35.63
C VAL A 722 25.93 48.91 -34.62
N VAL A 723 24.65 48.67 -34.88
CA VAL A 723 23.56 49.09 -33.98
C VAL A 723 23.58 48.30 -32.66
N GLU A 724 23.76 46.99 -32.71
CA GLU A 724 23.89 46.12 -31.54
C GLU A 724 25.11 46.49 -30.67
N LEU A 725 26.26 46.75 -31.29
CA LEU A 725 27.48 47.21 -30.60
C LEU A 725 27.25 48.53 -29.83
N HIS A 726 26.36 49.40 -30.32
CA HIS A 726 26.02 50.65 -29.66
C HIS A 726 24.84 50.51 -28.67
N GLY A 727 24.31 49.30 -28.44
CA GLY A 727 23.15 49.05 -27.58
C GLY A 727 21.82 49.58 -28.16
N GLY A 728 21.75 49.75 -29.48
CA GLY A 728 20.59 50.28 -30.20
C GLY A 728 19.67 49.20 -30.77
N LYS A 729 18.73 49.62 -31.63
CA LYS A 729 17.83 48.75 -32.40
C LYS A 729 17.73 49.20 -33.86
N LEU A 730 17.76 48.24 -34.79
CA LEU A 730 17.50 48.48 -36.21
C LEU A 730 16.08 48.00 -36.54
N GLU A 731 15.28 48.86 -37.15
CA GLU A 731 13.94 48.55 -37.66
C GLU A 731 13.92 48.80 -39.17
N ILE A 732 13.29 47.91 -39.94
CA ILE A 732 13.19 48.04 -41.39
C ILE A 732 11.75 47.77 -41.81
N ASN A 733 11.13 48.77 -42.43
CA ASN A 733 9.80 48.69 -43.02
C ASN A 733 9.95 48.76 -44.55
N SER A 734 9.26 47.90 -45.30
CA SER A 734 9.34 47.91 -46.76
C SER A 734 8.03 47.43 -47.36
N GLU A 735 7.58 48.08 -48.43
CA GLU A 735 6.37 47.75 -49.16
C GLU A 735 6.64 47.80 -50.67
N ILE A 736 6.17 46.78 -51.39
CA ILE A 736 6.43 46.58 -52.81
C ILE A 736 5.88 47.77 -53.60
N GLY A 737 6.75 48.42 -54.40
CA GLY A 737 6.39 49.58 -55.21
C GLY A 737 6.31 50.91 -54.46
N VAL A 738 6.44 50.92 -53.12
CA VAL A 738 6.49 52.14 -52.30
C VAL A 738 7.92 52.48 -51.88
N GLY A 739 8.72 51.47 -51.54
CA GLY A 739 10.13 51.63 -51.16
C GLY A 739 10.47 51.01 -49.81
N THR A 740 11.60 51.42 -49.24
CA THR A 740 12.12 50.90 -47.96
C THR A 740 12.49 52.03 -47.00
N GLU A 741 12.14 51.87 -45.72
CA GLU A 741 12.55 52.73 -44.61
C GLU A 741 13.44 51.91 -43.66
N CYS A 742 14.72 52.29 -43.56
CA CYS A 742 15.65 51.77 -42.55
C CYS A 742 15.76 52.78 -41.39
N ARG A 743 15.44 52.34 -40.18
CA ARG A 743 15.44 53.18 -38.97
C ARG A 743 16.43 52.65 -37.94
N PHE A 744 17.48 53.43 -37.68
CA PHE A 744 18.53 53.15 -36.72
C PHE A 744 18.23 53.90 -35.42
N ILE A 745 18.09 53.17 -34.31
CA ILE A 745 17.73 53.73 -33.00
C ILE A 745 18.94 53.57 -32.08
N PHE A 746 19.63 54.65 -31.73
CA PHE A 746 20.80 54.64 -30.85
C PHE A 746 20.51 55.37 -29.53
N PRO A 747 21.02 54.89 -28.38
CA PRO A 747 20.95 55.64 -27.13
C PRO A 747 21.87 56.88 -27.20
N ILE A 748 21.41 58.02 -26.67
CA ILE A 748 22.16 59.29 -26.72
C ILE A 748 23.42 59.24 -25.84
N ILE A 749 23.34 58.49 -24.74
CA ILE A 749 24.40 58.26 -23.74
C ILE A 749 24.69 56.75 -23.78
N PRO A 750 25.96 56.31 -23.73
CA PRO A 750 26.27 54.88 -23.76
C PRO A 750 25.57 54.14 -22.62
N PRO A 751 25.03 52.93 -22.86
CA PRO A 751 24.37 52.16 -21.82
C PRO A 751 25.37 51.82 -20.71
N LYS A 752 24.99 52.04 -19.45
CA LYS A 752 25.68 51.39 -18.32
C LYS A 752 25.65 49.88 -18.58
N THR A 753 26.80 49.23 -18.51
CA THR A 753 27.03 47.87 -19.02
C THR A 753 26.01 46.86 -18.49
N SER A 754 24.95 46.61 -19.24
CA SER A 754 23.90 45.65 -18.92
C SER A 754 23.39 45.01 -20.21
N ILE A 755 24.04 43.93 -20.64
CA ILE A 755 23.71 43.24 -21.88
C ILE A 755 22.42 42.42 -21.65
N LYS A 756 21.33 42.84 -22.28
CA LYS A 756 20.14 41.99 -22.40
C LYS A 756 20.41 40.90 -23.44
N LEU A 757 20.40 39.64 -23.02
CA LEU A 757 20.38 38.50 -23.93
C LEU A 757 18.98 38.35 -24.53
N HIS A 758 18.90 38.27 -25.86
CA HIS A 758 17.68 37.90 -26.56
C HIS A 758 17.37 36.42 -26.34
N GLU A 759 16.20 36.12 -25.80
CA GLU A 759 15.56 34.81 -26.02
C GLU A 759 15.18 34.72 -27.51
N ARG A 760 15.75 33.73 -28.20
CA ARG A 760 15.18 33.19 -29.44
C ARG A 760 14.52 31.86 -29.08
N ALA A 761 13.27 31.72 -29.48
CA ALA A 761 12.54 30.47 -29.34
C ALA A 761 13.19 29.35 -30.16
N GLU A 762 13.13 28.13 -29.61
CA GLU A 762 13.10 26.88 -30.39
C GLU A 762 11.68 26.67 -30.95
#